data_AF-A0A849ZF40-F1
#
_entry.id   AF-A0A849ZF40-F1
#
_cell.length_a   1.000
_cell.length_b   1.000
_cell.length_c   1.000
_cell.angle_alpha   90.00
_cell.angle_beta   90.00
_cell.angle_gamma   90.00
#
_symmetry.space_group_name_H-M   'P 1'
#
loop_
_entity.id
_entity.type
_entity.pdbx_description
1 polymer ?
#
loop_
_entity_poly.entity_id
_entity_poly.type
_entity_poly.pdbx_seq_one_letter_code
_entity_poly.pdbx_strand_id
1 'polypeptide(L)'
;MQDLLLFALLADRDFDDERVPALLDELGKETLRDRTPFFGALVALAEDERASVELRRRALIALRGATGLLTIETAAACLDNPALADDAIRVLVHVAKSEAARWAHVVFHERAEVRALGLELSRAGEAPRDWDLLLVADPAHKDGILADAEKGTLQPPGGLALLIDLARSKMLTAAAAWGVLRAKPALLAGSQDKLRLRTAALANRFLSTVNTEPDFSMIDGVVDELDDLLRVIPDDPPEPTEKTMHSAATMSSQLAASAWLDIRARGTTPSRLHLLALFHPASFLSPKLDRADVRTGAALWHRWNVHYQSAVVEPLLAARALRENGGLDLYVATGIIRLCDKKPFHRLVDAVTPELLTMALIEEPIEDVVALLSLHDENDEGRTSTLGLVPAVDERRTRGAILAAMVVKGPTHLFPFIAGNTQFRAAMQDPQIRSLDAERSAAFAHAVMATCGSDVIPRVLDELCSVGAASCTLARVTLIEASLSLETDAFVDGMLALEQRLLPEERGRLAMLLSTVEPGALALGKELARAARRAQHADERLVGWAAERTPAPIATTSSARQRQGVAYKSPPSAPSVEACVLLLGSMDPAGATDEAFAKVSSESPAFLEELDRAMVRAYGPTSELLSPLGHALLWRWDTHALAHFDTGLEDHPSL
;
A
#
# COMPACT_ATOMS: atom_id res chain seq x y z
N MET A 1 37.12 5.68 -37.60
CA MET A 1 38.21 6.25 -36.79
C MET A 1 39.56 5.88 -37.41
N GLN A 2 40.59 6.75 -37.29
CA GLN A 2 41.96 6.49 -37.76
C GLN A 2 42.86 6.02 -36.61
N ASP A 3 42.57 4.83 -36.09
CA ASP A 3 43.02 4.31 -34.79
C ASP A 3 44.56 4.25 -34.68
N LEU A 4 45.22 3.73 -35.72
CA LEU A 4 46.68 3.62 -35.76
C LEU A 4 47.38 4.98 -35.78
N LEU A 5 46.77 5.98 -36.43
CA LEU A 5 47.31 7.34 -36.45
C LEU A 5 47.18 7.97 -35.06
N LEU A 6 45.99 7.88 -34.45
CA LEU A 6 45.78 8.40 -33.09
C LEU A 6 46.74 7.73 -32.09
N PHE A 7 46.92 6.42 -32.19
CA PHE A 7 47.81 5.69 -31.30
C PHE A 7 49.27 6.19 -31.43
N ALA A 8 49.75 6.37 -32.65
CA ALA A 8 51.10 6.90 -32.90
C ALA A 8 51.27 8.32 -32.32
N LEU A 9 50.32 9.22 -32.57
CA LEU A 9 50.36 10.60 -32.07
C LEU A 9 50.35 10.66 -30.54
N LEU A 10 49.53 9.85 -29.88
CA LEU A 10 49.48 9.77 -28.41
C LEU A 10 50.73 9.13 -27.82
N ALA A 11 51.29 8.10 -28.46
CA ALA A 11 52.51 7.42 -28.01
C ALA A 11 53.75 8.34 -28.10
N ASP A 12 53.86 9.12 -29.17
CA ASP A 12 54.94 10.09 -29.38
C ASP A 12 54.76 11.38 -28.56
N ARG A 13 53.62 11.53 -27.88
CA ARG A 13 53.20 12.73 -27.12
C ARG A 13 53.15 14.00 -27.98
N ASP A 14 52.84 13.85 -29.27
CA ASP A 14 52.67 14.97 -30.20
C ASP A 14 51.24 15.51 -30.11
N PHE A 15 50.95 16.18 -28.98
CA PHE A 15 49.61 16.68 -28.67
C PHE A 15 49.22 17.95 -29.44
N ASP A 16 50.19 18.60 -30.10
CA ASP A 16 49.98 19.84 -30.85
C ASP A 16 49.46 19.58 -32.29
N ASP A 17 49.43 18.33 -32.75
CA ASP A 17 48.87 17.98 -34.05
C ASP A 17 47.35 18.30 -34.11
N GLU A 18 46.96 19.13 -35.06
CA GLU A 18 45.60 19.67 -35.22
C GLU A 18 44.52 18.58 -35.38
N ARG A 19 44.90 17.34 -35.71
CA ARG A 19 43.98 16.21 -35.89
C ARG A 19 43.63 15.52 -34.57
N VAL A 20 44.47 15.63 -33.54
CA VAL A 20 44.30 14.92 -32.26
C VAL A 20 42.94 15.21 -31.61
N PRO A 21 42.44 16.47 -31.52
CA PRO A 21 41.13 16.74 -30.93
C PRO A 21 39.98 15.97 -31.61
N ALA A 22 39.92 15.99 -32.95
CA ALA A 22 38.87 15.32 -33.71
C ALA A 22 38.95 13.79 -33.56
N LEU A 23 40.16 13.23 -33.55
CA LEU A 23 40.37 11.80 -33.36
C LEU A 23 39.99 11.34 -31.94
N LEU A 24 40.26 12.14 -30.91
CA LEU A 24 39.81 11.85 -29.54
C LEU A 24 38.27 11.95 -29.42
N ASP A 25 37.63 12.88 -30.13
CA ASP A 25 36.17 12.99 -30.17
C ASP A 25 35.51 11.80 -30.88
N GLU A 26 36.16 11.24 -31.91
CA GLU A 26 35.76 9.96 -32.51
C GLU A 26 35.95 8.82 -31.52
N LEU A 27 37.15 8.71 -30.92
CA LEU A 27 37.46 7.66 -29.95
C LEU A 27 36.49 7.64 -28.78
N GLY A 28 36.09 8.81 -28.24
CA GLY A 28 35.15 8.90 -27.14
C GLY A 28 33.74 8.37 -27.43
N LYS A 29 33.39 8.15 -28.71
CA LYS A 29 32.11 7.56 -29.14
C LYS A 29 32.18 6.05 -29.32
N GLU A 30 33.39 5.48 -29.37
CA GLU A 30 33.60 4.05 -29.59
C GLU A 30 33.30 3.23 -28.33
N THR A 31 33.16 1.91 -28.51
CA THR A 31 32.88 0.99 -27.41
C THR A 31 34.05 0.95 -26.41
N LEU A 32 33.80 0.48 -25.18
CA LEU A 32 34.88 0.34 -24.19
C LEU A 32 36.01 -0.57 -24.67
N ARG A 33 35.67 -1.65 -25.41
CA ARG A 33 36.61 -2.61 -25.98
C ARG A 33 37.56 -1.93 -26.96
N ASP A 34 37.03 -1.11 -27.85
CA ASP A 34 37.81 -0.44 -28.91
C ASP A 34 38.69 0.70 -28.35
N ARG A 35 38.28 1.29 -27.22
CA ARG A 35 39.07 2.31 -26.51
C ARG A 35 40.19 1.73 -25.64
N THR A 36 40.08 0.46 -25.23
CA THR A 36 41.00 -0.17 -24.27
C THR A 36 42.49 -0.07 -24.66
N PRO A 37 42.90 -0.27 -25.93
CA PRO A 37 44.30 -0.13 -26.34
C PRO A 37 44.89 1.26 -26.07
N PHE A 38 44.06 2.28 -25.93
CA PHE A 38 44.47 3.67 -25.76
C PHE A 38 44.54 4.12 -24.30
N PHE A 39 44.01 3.35 -23.33
CA PHE A 39 43.87 3.83 -21.95
C PHE A 39 45.18 4.30 -21.31
N GLY A 40 46.29 3.60 -21.53
CA GLY A 40 47.59 4.02 -21.01
C GLY A 40 48.03 5.40 -21.55
N ALA A 41 47.79 5.65 -22.83
CA ALA A 41 48.15 6.92 -23.46
C ALA A 41 47.15 8.04 -23.11
N LEU A 42 45.86 7.72 -22.96
CA LEU A 42 44.83 8.66 -22.51
C LEU A 42 45.06 9.10 -21.06
N VAL A 43 45.47 8.19 -20.17
CA VAL A 43 45.90 8.51 -18.81
C VAL A 43 47.07 9.48 -18.85
N ALA A 44 48.13 9.16 -19.61
CA ALA A 44 49.30 10.02 -19.73
C ALA A 44 48.95 11.42 -20.27
N LEU A 45 48.06 11.50 -21.27
CA LEU A 45 47.58 12.78 -21.81
C LEU A 45 46.76 13.58 -20.79
N ALA A 46 45.86 12.94 -20.03
CA ALA A 46 45.05 13.62 -19.02
C ALA A 46 45.89 14.20 -17.88
N GLU A 47 47.03 13.57 -17.55
CA GLU A 47 47.98 14.03 -16.52
C GLU A 47 48.99 15.07 -17.02
N ASP A 48 49.25 15.17 -18.33
CA ASP A 48 50.28 16.07 -18.85
C ASP A 48 49.82 17.54 -18.77
N GLU A 49 50.38 18.28 -17.81
CA GLU A 49 50.10 19.71 -17.62
C GLU A 49 50.50 20.59 -18.81
N ARG A 50 51.35 20.09 -19.71
CA ARG A 50 51.74 20.79 -20.94
C ARG A 50 50.65 20.72 -22.00
N ALA A 51 49.80 19.69 -21.96
CA ALA A 51 48.67 19.57 -22.87
C ALA A 51 47.59 20.61 -22.53
N SER A 52 46.90 21.11 -23.56
CA SER A 52 45.79 22.05 -23.34
C SER A 52 44.68 21.40 -22.49
N VAL A 53 44.01 22.21 -21.67
CA VAL A 53 42.86 21.76 -20.84
C VAL A 53 41.82 21.03 -21.69
N GLU A 54 41.60 21.50 -22.92
CA GLU A 54 40.59 20.99 -23.83
C GLU A 54 40.98 19.61 -24.42
N LEU A 55 42.27 19.32 -24.59
CA LEU A 55 42.75 17.98 -24.93
C LEU A 55 42.67 17.02 -23.74
N ARG A 56 43.09 17.48 -22.55
CA ARG A 56 42.99 16.70 -21.31
C ARG A 56 41.55 16.32 -21.00
N ARG A 57 40.61 17.25 -21.23
CA ARG A 57 39.17 17.02 -21.15
C ARG A 57 38.70 15.91 -22.08
N ARG A 58 39.06 15.95 -23.36
CA ARG A 58 38.72 14.88 -24.32
C ARG A 58 39.30 13.54 -23.92
N ALA A 59 40.52 13.51 -23.38
CA ALA A 59 41.12 12.29 -22.85
C ALA A 59 40.27 11.71 -21.70
N LEU A 60 39.81 12.54 -20.75
CA LEU A 60 38.90 12.10 -19.68
C LEU A 60 37.56 11.60 -20.23
N ILE A 61 36.98 12.25 -21.23
CA ILE A 61 35.77 11.78 -21.90
C ILE A 61 36.01 10.39 -22.53
N ALA A 62 37.12 10.21 -23.24
CA ALA A 62 37.49 8.94 -23.84
C ALA A 62 37.78 7.85 -22.79
N LEU A 63 38.17 8.21 -21.56
CA LEU A 63 38.34 7.29 -20.43
C LEU A 63 37.03 6.88 -19.73
N ARG A 64 35.88 7.50 -20.03
CA ARG A 64 34.60 7.15 -19.39
C ARG A 64 34.26 5.68 -19.60
N GLY A 65 34.14 4.92 -18.52
CA GLY A 65 33.90 3.47 -18.60
C GLY A 65 35.10 2.62 -18.17
N ALA A 66 36.30 3.18 -18.18
CA ALA A 66 37.48 2.47 -17.72
C ALA A 66 37.50 2.39 -16.19
N THR A 67 37.65 1.18 -15.65
CA THR A 67 37.65 0.87 -14.21
C THR A 67 39.05 0.55 -13.67
N GLY A 68 40.10 0.70 -14.48
CA GLY A 68 41.48 0.43 -14.06
C GLY A 68 41.99 1.43 -13.02
N LEU A 69 42.86 0.95 -12.12
CA LEU A 69 43.44 1.76 -11.03
C LEU A 69 44.03 3.09 -11.52
N LEU A 70 44.83 3.06 -12.60
CA LEU A 70 45.45 4.26 -13.16
C LEU A 70 44.38 5.28 -13.61
N THR A 71 43.30 4.85 -14.25
CA THR A 71 42.23 5.77 -14.65
C THR A 71 41.56 6.43 -13.44
N ILE A 72 41.37 5.68 -12.35
CA ILE A 72 40.79 6.21 -11.10
C ILE A 72 41.73 7.25 -10.49
N GLU A 73 43.03 6.96 -10.39
CA GLU A 73 44.05 7.87 -9.87
C GLU A 73 44.15 9.15 -10.71
N THR A 74 44.18 9.01 -12.04
CA THR A 74 44.19 10.15 -12.96
C THR A 74 42.94 11.01 -12.83
N ALA A 75 41.75 10.40 -12.78
CA ALA A 75 40.50 11.12 -12.60
C ALA A 75 40.48 11.85 -11.25
N ALA A 76 40.90 11.18 -10.16
CA ALA A 76 41.00 11.80 -8.84
C ALA A 76 41.97 12.99 -8.83
N ALA A 77 43.15 12.87 -9.44
CA ALA A 77 44.11 13.99 -9.56
C ALA A 77 43.55 15.16 -10.39
N CYS A 78 42.73 14.87 -11.41
CA CYS A 78 42.11 15.91 -12.22
C CYS A 78 41.00 16.69 -11.49
N LEU A 79 40.49 16.21 -10.34
CA LEU A 79 39.51 16.95 -9.53
C LEU A 79 40.07 18.27 -8.98
N ASP A 80 41.39 18.34 -8.77
CA ASP A 80 42.05 19.56 -8.29
C ASP A 80 42.02 20.69 -9.32
N ASN A 81 41.89 20.37 -10.61
CA ASN A 81 41.75 21.36 -11.68
C ASN A 81 40.27 21.72 -11.91
N PRO A 82 39.82 22.95 -11.60
CA PRO A 82 38.43 23.37 -11.78
C PRO A 82 37.89 23.16 -13.20
N ALA A 83 38.75 23.27 -14.21
CA ALA A 83 38.34 23.15 -15.61
C ALA A 83 38.20 21.69 -16.08
N LEU A 84 38.71 20.72 -15.31
CA LEU A 84 38.62 19.28 -15.61
C LEU A 84 37.70 18.52 -14.65
N ALA A 85 37.29 19.14 -13.54
CA ALA A 85 36.57 18.48 -12.46
C ALA A 85 35.26 17.81 -12.90
N ASP A 86 34.44 18.43 -13.77
CA ASP A 86 33.18 17.81 -14.24
C ASP A 86 33.45 16.51 -15.01
N ASP A 87 34.37 16.53 -15.96
CA ASP A 87 34.70 15.33 -16.74
C ASP A 87 35.37 14.25 -15.90
N ALA A 88 36.23 14.64 -14.96
CA ALA A 88 36.82 13.74 -13.98
C ALA A 88 35.77 13.08 -13.08
N ILE A 89 34.81 13.84 -12.55
CA ILE A 89 33.68 13.30 -11.78
C ILE A 89 32.89 12.32 -12.65
N ARG A 90 32.61 12.65 -13.92
CA ARG A 90 31.87 11.75 -14.82
C ARG A 90 32.59 10.45 -15.13
N VAL A 91 33.93 10.42 -15.11
CA VAL A 91 34.70 9.16 -15.13
C VAL A 91 34.45 8.37 -13.84
N LEU A 92 34.57 9.01 -12.67
CA LEU A 92 34.36 8.38 -11.37
C LEU A 92 32.92 7.90 -11.15
N VAL A 93 31.92 8.58 -11.70
CA VAL A 93 30.51 8.15 -11.70
C VAL A 93 30.39 6.75 -12.30
N HIS A 94 31.03 6.53 -13.46
CA HIS A 94 30.96 5.23 -14.13
C HIS A 94 31.62 4.13 -13.29
N VAL A 95 32.79 4.41 -12.73
CA VAL A 95 33.49 3.47 -11.85
C VAL A 95 32.62 3.12 -10.63
N ALA A 96 32.00 4.13 -10.02
CA ALA A 96 31.18 3.99 -8.83
C ALA A 96 29.92 3.12 -9.02
N LYS A 97 29.45 2.93 -10.25
CA LYS A 97 28.36 1.99 -10.55
C LYS A 97 28.73 0.53 -10.25
N SER A 98 30.00 0.18 -10.41
CA SER A 98 30.52 -1.16 -10.11
C SER A 98 31.27 -1.23 -8.77
N GLU A 99 31.95 -0.15 -8.40
CA GLU A 99 32.72 -0.02 -7.15
C GLU A 99 32.30 1.24 -6.39
N ALA A 100 31.17 1.20 -5.70
CA ALA A 100 30.60 2.36 -5.01
C ALA A 100 31.59 3.10 -4.11
N ALA A 101 32.57 2.40 -3.53
CA ALA A 101 33.61 2.99 -2.68
C ALA A 101 34.51 4.03 -3.40
N ARG A 102 34.62 3.98 -4.73
CA ARG A 102 35.40 4.97 -5.50
C ARG A 102 34.75 6.35 -5.52
N TRP A 103 33.46 6.43 -5.18
CA TRP A 103 32.77 7.71 -4.99
C TRP A 103 33.32 8.53 -3.81
N ALA A 104 34.07 7.90 -2.89
CA ALA A 104 34.77 8.57 -1.80
C ALA A 104 35.71 9.71 -2.29
N HIS A 105 36.32 9.58 -3.47
CA HIS A 105 37.18 10.63 -4.04
C HIS A 105 36.42 11.94 -4.30
N VAL A 106 35.13 11.85 -4.66
CA VAL A 106 34.28 13.02 -4.89
C VAL A 106 33.72 13.55 -3.57
N VAL A 107 33.21 12.65 -2.71
CA VAL A 107 32.56 13.01 -1.44
C VAL A 107 33.53 13.63 -0.43
N PHE A 108 34.78 13.16 -0.37
CA PHE A 108 35.79 13.68 0.56
C PHE A 108 36.77 14.66 -0.09
N HIS A 109 36.49 15.13 -1.31
CA HIS A 109 37.35 16.12 -1.96
C HIS A 109 37.42 17.41 -1.14
N GLU A 110 38.58 18.08 -1.09
CA GLU A 110 38.76 19.29 -0.26
C GLU A 110 37.89 20.47 -0.72
N ARG A 111 37.71 20.60 -2.04
CA ARG A 111 36.94 21.67 -2.69
C ARG A 111 35.43 21.44 -2.62
N ALA A 112 34.70 22.41 -2.10
CA ALA A 112 33.25 22.35 -1.93
C ALA A 112 32.48 22.25 -3.27
N GLU A 113 33.02 22.83 -4.34
CA GLU A 113 32.41 22.82 -5.68
C GLU A 113 32.40 21.41 -6.28
N VAL A 114 33.46 20.63 -6.04
CA VAL A 114 33.56 19.21 -6.48
C VAL A 114 32.49 18.38 -5.76
N ARG A 115 32.36 18.55 -4.44
CA ARG A 115 31.31 17.88 -3.65
C ARG A 115 29.91 18.28 -4.07
N ALA A 116 29.69 19.56 -4.39
CA ALA A 116 28.42 20.08 -4.87
C ALA A 116 27.99 19.44 -6.20
N LEU A 117 28.91 19.38 -7.16
CA LEU A 117 28.65 18.75 -8.46
C LEU A 117 28.42 17.24 -8.33
N GLY A 118 29.18 16.56 -7.47
CA GLY A 118 28.92 15.15 -7.13
C GLY A 118 27.51 14.93 -6.58
N LEU A 119 27.06 15.78 -5.66
CA LEU A 119 25.72 15.71 -5.07
C LEU A 119 24.60 16.03 -6.08
N GLU A 120 24.84 16.91 -7.04
CA GLU A 120 23.90 17.18 -8.14
C GLU A 120 23.69 15.92 -8.99
N LEU A 121 24.80 15.27 -9.39
CA LEU A 121 24.76 14.05 -10.20
C LEU A 121 24.15 12.86 -9.44
N SER A 122 24.41 12.72 -8.14
CA SER A 122 23.79 11.67 -7.33
C SER A 122 22.28 11.87 -7.18
N ARG A 123 21.82 13.11 -6.99
CA ARG A 123 20.38 13.46 -6.94
C ARG A 123 19.68 13.26 -8.28
N ALA A 124 20.39 13.47 -9.39
CA ALA A 124 19.89 13.16 -10.73
C ALA A 124 19.83 11.64 -11.02
N GLY A 125 20.36 10.80 -10.12
CA GLY A 125 20.43 9.35 -10.30
C GLY A 125 21.54 8.89 -11.24
N GLU A 126 22.48 9.77 -11.60
CA GLU A 126 23.64 9.41 -12.41
C GLU A 126 24.70 8.66 -11.59
N ALA A 127 24.81 8.97 -10.30
CA ALA A 127 25.80 8.44 -9.35
C ALA A 127 25.13 7.74 -8.15
N PRO A 128 25.82 6.82 -7.44
CA PRO A 128 25.29 6.19 -6.23
C PRO A 128 25.09 7.22 -5.12
N ARG A 129 23.95 7.15 -4.45
CA ARG A 129 23.59 8.07 -3.36
C ARG A 129 24.07 7.63 -1.98
N ASP A 130 24.66 6.44 -1.88
CA ASP A 130 24.97 5.87 -0.58
C ASP A 130 25.89 6.82 0.21
N TRP A 131 26.97 7.28 -0.42
CA TRP A 131 27.98 8.09 0.25
C TRP A 131 27.57 9.53 0.54
N ASP A 132 26.45 10.02 -0.03
CA ASP A 132 25.98 11.40 0.19
C ASP A 132 25.74 11.69 1.67
N LEU A 133 25.36 10.68 2.47
CA LEU A 133 25.11 10.86 3.90
C LEU A 133 26.35 11.36 4.66
N LEU A 134 27.56 11.04 4.19
CA LEU A 134 28.81 11.48 4.82
C LEU A 134 29.06 12.99 4.65
N LEU A 135 28.41 13.63 3.67
CA LEU A 135 28.43 15.08 3.49
C LEU A 135 27.66 15.83 4.58
N VAL A 136 27.01 15.15 5.53
CA VAL A 136 26.42 15.80 6.72
C VAL A 136 27.47 16.53 7.57
N ALA A 137 28.74 16.10 7.49
CA ALA A 137 29.86 16.75 8.16
C ALA A 137 30.33 18.02 7.44
N ASP A 138 29.93 18.24 6.19
CA ASP A 138 30.30 19.41 5.40
C ASP A 138 29.32 20.57 5.66
N PRO A 139 29.77 21.69 6.26
CA PRO A 139 28.91 22.83 6.54
C PRO A 139 28.20 23.40 5.31
N ALA A 140 28.79 23.29 4.11
CA ALA A 140 28.20 23.80 2.88
C ALA A 140 26.97 23.01 2.42
N HIS A 141 26.94 21.70 2.72
CA HIS A 141 25.92 20.77 2.20
C HIS A 141 25.03 20.17 3.29
N LYS A 142 25.40 20.31 4.57
CA LYS A 142 24.76 19.70 5.73
C LYS A 142 23.23 19.78 5.70
N ASP A 143 22.68 20.98 5.54
CA ASP A 143 21.23 21.18 5.61
C ASP A 143 20.48 20.45 4.48
N GLY A 144 21.06 20.43 3.28
CA GLY A 144 20.52 19.69 2.14
C GLY A 144 20.59 18.17 2.35
N ILE A 145 21.65 17.68 2.97
CA ILE A 145 21.82 16.25 3.30
C ILE A 145 20.85 15.81 4.39
N LEU A 146 20.65 16.64 5.44
CA LEU A 146 19.66 16.36 6.48
C LEU A 146 18.24 16.29 5.89
N ALA A 147 17.88 17.22 5.01
CA ALA A 147 16.59 17.19 4.33
C ALA A 147 16.39 15.93 3.46
N ASP A 148 17.44 15.49 2.76
CA ASP A 148 17.41 14.27 1.95
C ASP A 148 17.32 12.99 2.79
N ALA A 149 18.00 12.97 3.95
CA ALA A 149 17.95 11.90 4.93
C ALA A 149 16.57 11.78 5.60
N GLU A 150 15.95 12.90 5.99
CA GLU A 150 14.58 12.93 6.56
C GLU A 150 13.55 12.39 5.57
N LYS A 151 13.71 12.69 4.27
CA LYS A 151 12.90 12.11 3.19
C LYS A 151 13.19 10.64 2.94
N GLY A 152 14.22 10.06 3.55
CA GLY A 152 14.62 8.67 3.37
C GLY A 152 15.22 8.36 1.99
N THR A 153 15.78 9.38 1.33
CA THR A 153 16.34 9.22 -0.03
C THR A 153 17.82 8.80 -0.04
N LEU A 154 18.44 8.74 1.14
CA LEU A 154 19.84 8.38 1.35
C LEU A 154 19.98 6.97 1.93
N GLN A 155 21.16 6.37 1.77
CA GLN A 155 21.50 5.05 2.28
C GLN A 155 22.92 5.07 2.87
N PRO A 156 23.17 4.67 4.12
CA PRO A 156 24.49 4.77 4.70
C PRO A 156 25.48 3.75 4.08
N PRO A 157 26.68 4.15 3.61
CA PRO A 157 27.70 3.21 3.20
C PRO A 157 28.16 2.42 4.43
N GLY A 158 28.18 1.10 4.34
CA GLY A 158 28.51 0.23 5.47
C GLY A 158 27.33 -0.11 6.40
N GLY A 159 26.13 0.43 6.13
CA GLY A 159 24.90 0.04 6.79
C GLY A 159 24.60 0.81 8.09
N LEU A 160 23.96 0.14 9.05
CA LEU A 160 23.41 0.80 10.25
C LEU A 160 24.47 1.38 11.20
N ALA A 161 25.68 0.82 11.22
CA ALA A 161 26.77 1.27 12.10
C ALA A 161 27.13 2.74 11.85
N LEU A 162 27.27 3.14 10.58
CA LEU A 162 27.56 4.53 10.23
C LEU A 162 26.42 5.47 10.66
N LEU A 163 25.17 5.05 10.48
CA LEU A 163 24.01 5.83 10.89
C LEU A 163 24.03 6.11 12.40
N ILE A 164 24.36 5.09 13.19
CA ILE A 164 24.51 5.19 14.64
C ILE A 164 25.67 6.12 15.02
N ASP A 165 26.83 6.00 14.38
CA ASP A 165 27.99 6.86 14.65
C ASP A 165 27.71 8.33 14.33
N LEU A 166 27.03 8.60 13.21
CA LEU A 166 26.63 9.96 12.83
C LEU A 166 25.57 10.54 13.79
N ALA A 167 24.65 9.72 14.30
CA ALA A 167 23.70 10.16 15.32
C ALA A 167 24.36 10.38 16.69
N ARG A 168 25.26 9.47 17.10
CA ARG A 168 26.03 9.57 18.36
C ARG A 168 26.89 10.82 18.39
N SER A 169 27.50 11.17 17.26
CA SER A 169 28.27 12.42 17.09
C SER A 169 27.40 13.67 16.89
N LYS A 170 26.07 13.55 16.93
CA LYS A 170 25.08 14.63 16.71
C LYS A 170 25.22 15.32 15.35
N MET A 171 25.79 14.62 14.36
CA MET A 171 25.83 15.09 12.98
C MET A 171 24.47 14.87 12.30
N LEU A 172 23.79 13.76 12.59
CA LEU A 172 22.40 13.52 12.19
C LEU A 172 21.41 13.87 13.30
N THR A 173 20.29 14.46 12.90
CA THR A 173 19.10 14.60 13.77
C THR A 173 18.40 13.24 13.90
N ALA A 174 17.62 13.07 14.97
CA ALA A 174 16.75 11.89 15.14
C ALA A 174 15.81 11.71 13.94
N ALA A 175 15.18 12.80 13.48
CA ALA A 175 14.31 12.79 12.31
C ALA A 175 15.04 12.30 11.04
N ALA A 176 16.25 12.79 10.78
CA ALA A 176 17.05 12.38 9.62
C ALA A 176 17.45 10.91 9.68
N ALA A 177 17.94 10.44 10.82
CA ALA A 177 18.33 9.05 11.00
C ALA A 177 17.13 8.10 10.89
N TRP A 178 15.98 8.48 11.45
CA TRP A 178 14.73 7.72 11.32
C TRP A 178 14.22 7.69 9.87
N GLY A 179 14.30 8.82 9.15
CA GLY A 179 13.93 8.90 7.73
C GLY A 179 14.67 7.87 6.88
N VAL A 180 15.99 7.76 7.07
CA VAL A 180 16.85 6.75 6.41
C VAL A 180 16.45 5.33 6.79
N LEU A 181 16.30 5.05 8.09
CA LEU A 181 15.96 3.71 8.58
C LEU A 181 14.60 3.22 8.06
N ARG A 182 13.60 4.12 8.04
CA ARG A 182 12.24 3.83 7.56
C ARG A 182 12.24 3.48 6.07
N ALA A 183 12.98 4.21 5.24
CA ALA A 183 13.05 3.96 3.81
C ALA A 183 13.87 2.71 3.46
N LYS A 184 14.78 2.29 4.33
CA LYS A 184 15.71 1.18 4.12
C LYS A 184 15.65 0.17 5.28
N PRO A 185 14.50 -0.51 5.48
CA PRO A 185 14.30 -1.41 6.62
C PRO A 185 15.28 -2.60 6.64
N ALA A 186 15.80 -3.01 5.48
CA ALA A 186 16.81 -4.06 5.36
C ALA A 186 18.12 -3.74 6.11
N LEU A 187 18.39 -2.47 6.43
CA LEU A 187 19.54 -2.08 7.25
C LEU A 187 19.51 -2.71 8.64
N LEU A 188 18.32 -2.93 9.22
CA LEU A 188 18.18 -3.60 10.52
C LEU A 188 18.60 -5.07 10.42
N ALA A 189 18.05 -5.79 9.45
CA ALA A 189 18.33 -7.21 9.24
C ALA A 189 19.82 -7.46 8.91
N GLY A 190 20.40 -6.66 8.02
CA GLY A 190 21.79 -6.82 7.58
C GLY A 190 22.87 -6.41 8.60
N SER A 191 22.47 -5.83 9.74
CA SER A 191 23.41 -5.31 10.74
C SER A 191 23.51 -6.17 12.00
N GLN A 192 22.72 -7.25 12.10
CA GLN A 192 22.69 -8.11 13.28
C GLN A 192 24.07 -8.65 13.67
N ASP A 193 24.91 -9.02 12.70
CA ASP A 193 26.25 -9.57 12.94
C ASP A 193 27.33 -8.49 13.20
N LYS A 194 27.03 -7.24 12.82
CA LYS A 194 27.98 -6.12 12.88
C LYS A 194 27.81 -5.27 14.14
N LEU A 195 26.58 -5.22 14.65
CA LEU A 195 26.28 -4.43 15.82
C LEU A 195 26.75 -5.11 17.10
N ARG A 196 27.23 -4.31 18.05
CA ARG A 196 27.40 -4.77 19.43
C ARG A 196 26.05 -4.87 20.08
N LEU A 197 25.48 -6.07 20.03
CA LEU A 197 24.19 -6.39 20.63
C LEU A 197 24.39 -7.15 21.92
N ARG A 198 23.57 -6.85 22.93
CA ARG A 198 23.35 -7.81 24.03
C ARG A 198 22.84 -9.13 23.47
N THR A 199 23.26 -10.21 24.11
CA THR A 199 22.82 -11.55 23.72
C THR A 199 21.32 -11.69 23.88
N ALA A 200 20.67 -12.39 22.96
CA ALA A 200 19.23 -12.69 23.06
C ALA A 200 18.89 -13.38 24.39
N ALA A 201 19.79 -14.23 24.90
CA ALA A 201 19.64 -14.88 26.20
C ALA A 201 19.57 -13.87 27.36
N LEU A 202 20.45 -12.87 27.37
CA LEU A 202 20.43 -11.81 28.39
C LEU A 202 19.18 -10.94 28.26
N ALA A 203 18.81 -10.55 27.03
CA ALA A 203 17.60 -9.77 26.77
C ALA A 203 16.34 -10.51 27.22
N ASN A 204 16.18 -11.78 26.86
CA ASN A 204 15.05 -12.61 27.28
C ASN A 204 15.01 -12.81 28.80
N ARG A 205 16.17 -12.98 29.46
CA ARG A 205 16.23 -13.08 30.91
C ARG A 205 15.74 -11.79 31.57
N PHE A 206 16.19 -10.63 31.11
CA PHE A 206 15.69 -9.35 31.58
C PHE A 206 14.18 -9.19 31.34
N LEU A 207 13.71 -9.46 30.12
CA LEU A 207 12.30 -9.34 29.75
C LEU A 207 11.39 -10.27 30.57
N SER A 208 11.90 -11.42 31.02
CA SER A 208 11.15 -12.31 31.91
C SER A 208 10.89 -11.72 33.30
N THR A 209 11.72 -10.77 33.77
CA THR A 209 11.50 -10.10 35.07
C THR A 209 10.60 -8.88 34.94
N VAL A 210 10.49 -8.29 33.75
CA VAL A 210 9.74 -7.04 33.50
C VAL A 210 8.30 -7.12 33.98
N ASN A 211 7.66 -8.29 33.86
CA ASN A 211 6.26 -8.50 34.20
C ASN A 211 5.96 -8.26 35.69
N THR A 212 6.96 -8.36 36.56
CA THR A 212 6.85 -8.09 38.00
C THR A 212 7.60 -6.82 38.38
N GLU A 213 8.92 -6.84 38.25
CA GLU A 213 9.79 -5.69 38.46
C GLU A 213 11.01 -5.82 37.53
N PRO A 214 11.19 -4.88 36.59
CA PRO A 214 12.36 -4.90 35.70
C PRO A 214 13.67 -4.81 36.50
N ASP A 215 14.52 -5.83 36.41
CA ASP A 215 15.86 -5.83 37.03
C ASP A 215 16.88 -5.27 36.05
N PHE A 216 16.95 -3.94 36.00
CA PHE A 216 17.86 -3.25 35.10
C PHE A 216 19.34 -3.50 35.40
N SER A 217 19.69 -3.97 36.61
CA SER A 217 21.07 -4.31 36.95
C SER A 217 21.65 -5.41 36.04
N MET A 218 20.78 -6.22 35.43
CA MET A 218 21.17 -7.24 34.44
C MET A 218 21.74 -6.66 33.14
N ILE A 219 21.34 -5.44 32.77
CA ILE A 219 21.59 -4.89 31.42
C ILE A 219 22.27 -3.51 31.43
N ASP A 220 22.24 -2.75 32.53
CA ASP A 220 22.81 -1.39 32.64
C ASP A 220 24.30 -1.28 32.32
N GLY A 221 25.06 -2.38 32.43
CA GLY A 221 26.50 -2.41 32.18
C GLY A 221 26.90 -2.85 30.77
N VAL A 222 25.94 -3.18 29.90
CA VAL A 222 26.22 -3.71 28.55
C VAL A 222 26.11 -2.57 27.54
N VAL A 223 27.22 -2.28 26.85
CA VAL A 223 27.22 -1.33 25.73
C VAL A 223 26.43 -1.96 24.57
N ASP A 224 25.25 -1.43 24.28
CA ASP A 224 24.37 -1.89 23.21
C ASP A 224 24.14 -0.77 22.19
N GLU A 225 24.48 -1.02 20.93
CA GLU A 225 24.29 -0.06 19.84
C GLU A 225 22.81 0.14 19.49
N LEU A 226 21.92 -0.78 19.89
CA LEU A 226 20.47 -0.54 19.80
C LEU A 226 20.00 0.57 20.72
N ASP A 227 20.66 0.79 21.86
CA ASP A 227 20.28 1.89 22.76
C ASP A 227 20.55 3.23 22.08
N ASP A 228 21.65 3.33 21.33
CA ASP A 228 21.92 4.49 20.49
C ASP A 228 20.96 4.60 19.30
N LEU A 229 20.57 3.47 18.70
CA LEU A 229 19.53 3.45 17.66
C LEU A 229 18.20 4.00 18.19
N LEU A 230 17.76 3.59 19.38
CA LEU A 230 16.52 4.09 19.97
C LEU A 230 16.59 5.59 20.32
N ARG A 231 17.79 6.15 20.50
CA ARG A 231 17.98 7.60 20.62
C ARG A 231 17.67 8.36 19.34
N VAL A 232 17.75 7.70 18.18
CA VAL A 232 17.45 8.32 16.89
C VAL A 232 15.98 8.24 16.52
N ILE A 233 15.19 7.39 17.19
CA ILE A 233 13.75 7.31 16.92
C ILE A 233 13.08 8.55 17.56
N PRO A 234 12.39 9.40 16.79
CA PRO A 234 11.64 10.53 17.35
C PRO A 234 10.54 10.03 18.29
N ASP A 235 10.09 10.86 19.23
CA ASP A 235 9.07 10.48 20.22
C ASP A 235 7.67 10.27 19.60
N ASP A 236 7.44 10.82 18.41
CA ASP A 236 6.24 10.60 17.60
C ASP A 236 6.66 10.25 16.15
N PRO A 237 7.12 9.00 15.91
CA PRO A 237 7.62 8.63 14.61
C PRO A 237 6.44 8.47 13.66
N PRO A 238 6.59 8.87 12.39
CA PRO A 238 5.66 8.42 11.37
C PRO A 238 5.60 6.89 11.40
N GLU A 239 4.40 6.34 11.18
CA GLU A 239 4.11 4.93 11.43
C GLU A 239 5.19 4.01 10.83
N PRO A 240 5.76 3.09 11.63
CA PRO A 240 6.71 2.13 11.10
C PRO A 240 6.03 1.28 10.02
N THR A 241 6.72 1.05 8.90
CA THR A 241 6.18 0.20 7.85
C THR A 241 6.21 -1.27 8.29
N GLU A 242 5.26 -2.09 7.84
CA GLU A 242 5.24 -3.53 8.09
C GLU A 242 6.59 -4.19 7.72
N LYS A 243 7.23 -3.72 6.64
CA LYS A 243 8.57 -4.17 6.22
C LYS A 243 9.67 -3.86 7.24
N THR A 244 9.65 -2.69 7.87
CA THR A 244 10.58 -2.32 8.95
C THR A 244 10.49 -3.30 10.11
N MET A 245 9.29 -3.80 10.37
CA MET A 245 8.96 -4.58 11.54
C MET A 245 9.29 -6.05 11.34
N HIS A 246 8.99 -6.56 10.15
CA HIS A 246 9.44 -7.88 9.74
C HIS A 246 10.97 -7.97 9.74
N SER A 247 11.65 -6.92 9.25
CA SER A 247 13.13 -6.86 9.25
C SER A 247 13.73 -6.80 10.66
N ALA A 248 12.99 -6.27 11.64
CA ALA A 248 13.41 -6.15 13.04
C ALA A 248 13.08 -7.39 13.89
N ALA A 249 12.26 -8.32 13.39
CA ALA A 249 11.74 -9.43 14.17
C ALA A 249 12.83 -10.35 14.76
N THR A 250 13.96 -10.51 14.04
CA THR A 250 15.11 -11.32 14.50
C THR A 250 15.81 -10.72 15.72
N MET A 251 15.59 -9.43 16.01
CA MET A 251 16.16 -8.68 17.13
C MET A 251 15.10 -8.22 18.13
N SER A 252 13.88 -8.79 18.07
CA SER A 252 12.72 -8.39 18.87
C SER A 252 13.02 -8.27 20.37
N SER A 253 13.63 -9.30 20.96
CA SER A 253 13.97 -9.30 22.40
C SER A 253 14.96 -8.19 22.77
N GLN A 254 15.98 -7.96 21.93
CA GLN A 254 16.99 -6.95 22.17
C GLN A 254 16.39 -5.54 22.04
N LEU A 255 15.57 -5.31 21.01
CA LEU A 255 14.86 -4.05 20.80
C LEU A 255 13.89 -3.72 21.94
N ALA A 256 13.11 -4.71 22.41
CA ALA A 256 12.21 -4.52 23.55
C ALA A 256 12.99 -4.21 24.84
N ALA A 257 14.13 -4.87 25.05
CA ALA A 257 14.97 -4.60 26.20
C ALA A 257 15.68 -3.23 26.11
N SER A 258 16.04 -2.77 24.91
CA SER A 258 16.51 -1.39 24.66
C SER A 258 15.42 -0.38 24.96
N ALA A 259 14.19 -0.64 24.53
CA ALA A 259 13.07 0.25 24.77
C ALA A 259 12.81 0.43 26.27
N TRP A 260 12.98 -0.62 27.07
CA TRP A 260 12.91 -0.53 28.53
C TRP A 260 13.99 0.32 29.17
N LEU A 261 15.26 0.14 28.76
CA LEU A 261 16.36 1.00 29.23
C LEU A 261 16.08 2.46 28.89
N ASP A 262 15.56 2.69 27.70
CA ASP A 262 15.27 4.01 27.21
C ASP A 262 14.09 4.67 27.93
N ILE A 263 13.02 3.91 28.21
CA ILE A 263 11.88 4.34 29.04
C ILE A 263 12.37 4.71 30.44
N ARG A 264 13.26 3.92 31.04
CA ARG A 264 13.82 4.24 32.35
C ARG A 264 14.63 5.54 32.32
N ALA A 265 15.42 5.76 31.27
CA ALA A 265 16.30 6.91 31.16
C ALA A 265 15.56 8.20 30.81
N ARG A 266 14.52 8.13 29.96
CA ARG A 266 13.88 9.30 29.32
C ARG A 266 12.36 9.38 29.51
N GLY A 267 11.74 8.40 30.16
CA GLY A 267 10.29 8.31 30.31
C GLY A 267 9.60 7.63 29.13
N THR A 268 8.29 7.40 29.26
CA THR A 268 7.48 6.77 28.23
C THR A 268 7.17 7.75 27.10
N THR A 269 7.26 7.27 25.87
CA THR A 269 6.79 7.98 24.66
C THR A 269 6.08 6.99 23.74
N PRO A 270 5.18 7.46 22.86
CA PRO A 270 4.47 6.59 21.93
C PRO A 270 5.38 5.62 21.18
N SER A 271 6.51 6.07 20.65
CA SER A 271 7.49 5.20 19.95
C SER A 271 8.01 4.07 20.82
N ARG A 272 8.40 4.36 22.06
CA ARG A 272 8.98 3.37 22.97
C ARG A 272 7.93 2.33 23.36
N LEU A 273 6.72 2.80 23.66
CA LEU A 273 5.57 1.93 23.93
C LEU A 273 5.20 1.10 22.71
N HIS A 274 5.32 1.65 21.49
CA HIS A 274 5.08 0.90 20.27
C HIS A 274 6.09 -0.24 20.10
N LEU A 275 7.38 0.00 20.35
CA LEU A 275 8.39 -1.07 20.30
C LEU A 275 8.10 -2.18 21.32
N LEU A 276 7.69 -1.83 22.54
CA LEU A 276 7.25 -2.81 23.53
C LEU A 276 6.02 -3.58 23.06
N ALA A 277 5.03 -2.88 22.52
CA ALA A 277 3.77 -3.45 22.06
C ALA A 277 3.97 -4.40 20.87
N LEU A 278 4.97 -4.15 20.04
CA LEU A 278 5.28 -4.93 18.84
C LEU A 278 6.22 -6.09 19.05
N PHE A 279 7.17 -5.98 19.98
CA PHE A 279 8.21 -6.99 20.14
C PHE A 279 8.12 -7.77 21.46
N HIS A 280 7.46 -7.22 22.48
CA HIS A 280 7.25 -7.90 23.75
C HIS A 280 6.00 -7.39 24.49
N PRO A 281 4.77 -7.72 24.02
CA PRO A 281 3.51 -7.24 24.61
C PRO A 281 3.39 -7.54 26.10
N ALA A 282 3.97 -8.65 26.59
CA ALA A 282 4.01 -9.01 28.00
C ALA A 282 4.60 -7.89 28.87
N SER A 283 5.43 -7.00 28.32
CA SER A 283 5.94 -5.81 29.00
C SER A 283 4.84 -4.95 29.63
N PHE A 284 3.64 -4.92 29.04
CA PHE A 284 2.50 -4.17 29.56
C PHE A 284 1.89 -4.77 30.84
N LEU A 285 2.37 -5.93 31.29
CA LEU A 285 2.10 -6.44 32.64
C LEU A 285 2.88 -5.65 33.70
N SER A 286 3.98 -5.01 33.35
CA SER A 286 4.87 -4.33 34.29
C SER A 286 4.16 -3.19 35.05
N PRO A 287 4.18 -3.18 36.40
CA PRO A 287 3.55 -2.12 37.18
C PRO A 287 4.19 -0.73 36.98
N LYS A 288 5.33 -0.65 36.29
CA LYS A 288 5.98 0.61 35.92
C LYS A 288 5.30 1.34 34.76
N LEU A 289 4.50 0.64 33.95
CA LEU A 289 3.69 1.25 32.89
C LEU A 289 2.31 1.55 33.47
N ASP A 290 1.94 2.82 33.35
CA ASP A 290 0.64 3.28 33.80
C ASP A 290 -0.45 2.90 32.79
N ARG A 291 -1.67 3.35 33.06
CA ARG A 291 -2.80 3.04 32.18
C ARG A 291 -2.78 3.82 30.86
N ALA A 292 -2.30 5.05 30.85
CA ALA A 292 -2.17 5.83 29.63
C ALA A 292 -1.14 5.17 28.68
N ASP A 293 -0.06 4.63 29.25
CA ASP A 293 0.93 3.83 28.52
C ASP A 293 0.26 2.59 27.88
N VAL A 294 -0.50 1.82 28.67
CA VAL A 294 -1.23 0.64 28.19
C VAL A 294 -2.22 1.00 27.09
N ARG A 295 -2.98 2.10 27.24
CA ARG A 295 -3.93 2.56 26.22
C ARG A 295 -3.22 2.96 24.93
N THR A 296 -2.02 3.55 25.02
CA THR A 296 -1.16 3.86 23.87
C THR A 296 -0.69 2.58 23.17
N GLY A 297 -0.25 1.56 23.92
CA GLY A 297 0.08 0.25 23.37
C GLY A 297 -1.12 -0.43 22.68
N ALA A 298 -2.29 -0.38 23.30
CA ALA A 298 -3.53 -0.92 22.73
C ALA A 298 -3.92 -0.23 21.42
N ALA A 299 -3.72 1.08 21.30
CA ALA A 299 -3.98 1.82 20.06
C ALA A 299 -3.18 1.28 18.87
N LEU A 300 -1.97 0.77 19.12
CA LEU A 300 -1.16 0.14 18.10
C LEU A 300 -1.70 -1.24 17.70
N TRP A 301 -2.09 -2.07 18.68
CA TRP A 301 -2.69 -3.38 18.40
C TRP A 301 -4.00 -3.29 17.61
N HIS A 302 -4.76 -2.21 17.79
CA HIS A 302 -5.94 -1.90 16.95
C HIS A 302 -5.61 -1.65 15.49
N ARG A 303 -4.39 -1.21 15.18
CA ARG A 303 -3.99 -0.89 13.81
C ARG A 303 -3.30 -2.09 13.13
N TRP A 304 -2.67 -2.97 13.91
CA TRP A 304 -1.72 -3.96 13.39
C TRP A 304 -2.26 -5.38 13.52
N ASN A 305 -2.02 -6.19 12.49
CA ASN A 305 -2.40 -7.60 12.50
C ASN A 305 -1.27 -8.46 13.06
N VAL A 306 -1.00 -8.31 14.36
CA VAL A 306 0.01 -9.10 15.09
C VAL A 306 -0.67 -10.10 16.00
N HIS A 307 -0.21 -11.35 15.98
CA HIS A 307 -0.79 -12.42 16.78
C HIS A 307 0.25 -13.00 17.76
N TYR A 308 -0.21 -13.31 18.97
CA TYR A 308 0.58 -13.80 20.08
C TYR A 308 -0.08 -15.02 20.74
N GLN A 309 0.74 -15.77 21.46
CA GLN A 309 0.28 -16.94 22.21
C GLN A 309 -0.62 -16.54 23.37
N SER A 310 -1.57 -17.41 23.72
CA SER A 310 -2.52 -17.21 24.81
C SER A 310 -1.87 -16.93 26.17
N ALA A 311 -0.69 -17.53 26.41
CA ALA A 311 0.11 -17.30 27.62
C ALA A 311 0.56 -15.83 27.81
N VAL A 312 0.52 -15.01 26.76
CA VAL A 312 0.78 -13.56 26.83
C VAL A 312 -0.53 -12.78 26.94
N VAL A 313 -1.52 -13.15 26.15
CA VAL A 313 -2.78 -12.38 26.03
C VAL A 313 -3.66 -12.51 27.26
N GLU A 314 -3.83 -13.71 27.81
CA GLU A 314 -4.72 -13.95 28.95
C GLU A 314 -4.26 -13.20 30.21
N PRO A 315 -2.96 -13.21 30.61
CA PRO A 315 -2.50 -12.38 31.71
C PRO A 315 -2.68 -10.88 31.46
N LEU A 316 -2.44 -10.41 30.22
CA LEU A 316 -2.62 -8.99 29.89
C LEU A 316 -4.09 -8.58 30.05
N LEU A 317 -5.01 -9.39 29.54
CA LEU A 317 -6.44 -9.16 29.64
C LEU A 317 -6.88 -9.12 31.11
N ALA A 318 -6.47 -10.11 31.91
CA ALA A 318 -6.79 -10.18 33.33
C ALA A 318 -6.21 -9.01 34.14
N ALA A 319 -4.98 -8.59 33.85
CA ALA A 319 -4.27 -7.58 34.63
C ALA A 319 -4.57 -6.14 34.20
N ARG A 320 -4.88 -5.90 32.91
CA ARG A 320 -4.87 -4.54 32.32
C ARG A 320 -6.16 -4.12 31.64
N ALA A 321 -7.09 -5.03 31.40
CA ALA A 321 -8.39 -4.66 30.86
C ALA A 321 -9.26 -3.95 31.91
N LEU A 322 -9.05 -4.23 33.20
CA LEU A 322 -9.84 -3.64 34.28
C LEU A 322 -9.26 -2.30 34.75
N ARG A 323 -10.16 -1.40 35.12
CA ARG A 323 -9.86 -0.11 35.74
C ARG A 323 -9.57 -0.29 37.23
N GLU A 324 -8.98 0.73 37.85
CA GLU A 324 -8.89 0.81 39.31
C GLU A 324 -10.26 0.79 40.00
N ASN A 325 -11.31 1.31 39.35
CA ASN A 325 -12.68 1.26 39.87
C ASN A 325 -13.40 -0.08 39.61
N GLY A 326 -12.71 -1.08 39.06
CA GLY A 326 -13.26 -2.40 38.73
C GLY A 326 -14.04 -2.47 37.41
N GLY A 327 -14.27 -1.35 36.71
CA GLY A 327 -14.88 -1.37 35.39
C GLY A 327 -13.97 -2.00 34.33
N LEU A 328 -14.53 -2.42 33.19
CA LEU A 328 -13.74 -2.81 32.03
C LEU A 328 -13.35 -1.57 31.22
N ASP A 329 -12.14 -1.53 30.66
CA ASP A 329 -11.67 -0.61 29.63
C ASP A 329 -11.83 -1.29 28.28
N LEU A 330 -12.92 -0.99 27.57
CA LEU A 330 -13.25 -1.74 26.37
C LEU A 330 -12.23 -1.52 25.24
N TYR A 331 -11.63 -0.33 25.17
CA TYR A 331 -10.59 -0.02 24.19
C TYR A 331 -9.34 -0.86 24.41
N VAL A 332 -8.85 -0.91 25.65
CA VAL A 332 -7.67 -1.70 26.02
C VAL A 332 -7.95 -3.20 25.85
N ALA A 333 -9.10 -3.67 26.35
CA ALA A 333 -9.51 -5.08 26.21
C ALA A 333 -9.52 -5.50 24.74
N THR A 334 -10.13 -4.68 23.87
CA THR A 334 -10.19 -4.96 22.42
C THR A 334 -8.80 -5.01 21.79
N GLY A 335 -7.93 -4.05 22.12
CA GLY A 335 -6.55 -4.05 21.62
C GLY A 335 -5.78 -5.30 22.05
N ILE A 336 -5.90 -5.71 23.32
CA ILE A 336 -5.26 -6.94 23.84
C ILE A 336 -5.81 -8.18 23.14
N ILE A 337 -7.13 -8.30 23.00
CA ILE A 337 -7.77 -9.47 22.40
C ILE A 337 -7.44 -9.62 20.92
N ARG A 338 -7.22 -8.50 20.22
CA ARG A 338 -6.77 -8.51 18.82
C ARG A 338 -5.41 -9.18 18.62
N LEU A 339 -4.62 -9.34 19.69
CA LEU A 339 -3.42 -10.15 19.68
C LEU A 339 -3.70 -11.66 19.54
N CYS A 340 -4.95 -12.11 19.60
CA CYS A 340 -5.31 -13.51 19.35
C CYS A 340 -5.64 -13.73 17.87
N ASP A 341 -5.21 -14.88 17.35
CA ASP A 341 -5.54 -15.31 15.99
C ASP A 341 -6.98 -15.86 15.88
N LYS A 342 -7.54 -16.38 16.99
CA LYS A 342 -8.83 -17.10 16.98
C LYS A 342 -9.71 -16.80 18.18
N LYS A 343 -11.02 -16.71 17.90
CA LYS A 343 -12.12 -16.61 18.87
C LYS A 343 -11.97 -15.45 19.86
N PRO A 344 -11.77 -14.20 19.39
CA PRO A 344 -11.57 -13.06 20.26
C PRO A 344 -12.72 -12.86 21.27
N PHE A 345 -13.97 -13.04 20.85
CA PHE A 345 -15.14 -12.85 21.71
C PHE A 345 -15.25 -13.92 22.80
N HIS A 346 -14.98 -15.18 22.48
CA HIS A 346 -14.96 -16.26 23.48
C HIS A 346 -13.93 -15.97 24.57
N ARG A 347 -12.71 -15.57 24.18
CA ARG A 347 -11.65 -15.22 25.12
C ARG A 347 -11.99 -14.01 25.99
N LEU A 348 -12.67 -13.00 25.43
CA LEU A 348 -13.15 -11.86 26.21
C LEU A 348 -14.14 -12.30 27.29
N VAL A 349 -15.10 -13.15 26.91
CA VAL A 349 -16.15 -13.64 27.81
C VAL A 349 -15.59 -14.59 28.87
N ASP A 350 -14.56 -15.37 28.56
CA ASP A 350 -13.88 -16.22 29.55
C ASP A 350 -13.09 -15.39 30.58
N ALA A 351 -12.51 -14.26 30.14
CA ALA A 351 -11.65 -13.44 30.99
C ALA A 351 -12.40 -12.38 31.80
N VAL A 352 -13.60 -11.99 31.38
CA VAL A 352 -14.38 -10.91 31.98
C VAL A 352 -15.79 -11.39 32.25
N THR A 353 -16.33 -11.10 33.44
CA THR A 353 -17.69 -11.54 33.76
C THR A 353 -18.71 -10.89 32.81
N PRO A 354 -19.80 -11.59 32.47
CA PRO A 354 -20.85 -11.05 31.62
C PRO A 354 -21.40 -9.71 32.10
N GLU A 355 -21.47 -9.49 33.42
CA GLU A 355 -21.95 -8.25 34.03
C GLU A 355 -21.01 -7.07 33.72
N LEU A 356 -19.70 -7.26 33.87
CA LEU A 356 -18.70 -6.23 33.57
C LEU A 356 -18.68 -5.89 32.07
N LEU A 357 -18.77 -6.91 31.21
CA LEU A 357 -18.85 -6.70 29.77
C LEU A 357 -20.15 -5.97 29.39
N THR A 358 -21.29 -6.36 29.97
CA THR A 358 -22.58 -5.67 29.77
C THR A 358 -22.49 -4.20 30.16
N MET A 359 -21.96 -3.90 31.34
CA MET A 359 -21.78 -2.53 31.81
C MET A 359 -20.89 -1.73 30.86
N ALA A 360 -19.76 -2.30 30.41
CA ALA A 360 -18.86 -1.62 29.49
C ALA A 360 -19.51 -1.36 28.13
N LEU A 361 -20.27 -2.31 27.59
CA LEU A 361 -21.01 -2.12 26.34
C LEU A 361 -22.01 -0.97 26.43
N ILE A 362 -22.56 -0.68 27.62
CA ILE A 362 -23.50 0.42 27.88
C ILE A 362 -22.76 1.75 28.14
N GLU A 363 -21.72 1.73 28.98
CA GLU A 363 -21.11 2.95 29.54
C GLU A 363 -19.92 3.49 28.74
N GLU A 364 -19.20 2.65 27.98
CA GLU A 364 -17.99 3.08 27.26
C GLU A 364 -18.30 3.91 26.02
N PRO A 365 -17.36 4.71 25.48
CA PRO A 365 -17.54 5.38 24.20
C PRO A 365 -18.00 4.41 23.11
N ILE A 366 -18.92 4.86 22.25
CA ILE A 366 -19.50 4.00 21.21
C ILE A 366 -18.45 3.53 20.20
N GLU A 367 -17.40 4.32 20.00
CA GLU A 367 -16.24 4.00 19.19
C GLU A 367 -15.49 2.77 19.71
N ASP A 368 -15.37 2.64 21.04
CA ASP A 368 -14.68 1.51 21.68
C ASP A 368 -15.52 0.22 21.55
N VAL A 369 -16.86 0.35 21.60
CA VAL A 369 -17.81 -0.76 21.32
C VAL A 369 -17.73 -1.20 19.86
N VAL A 370 -17.72 -0.23 18.93
CA VAL A 370 -17.59 -0.52 17.50
C VAL A 370 -16.25 -1.19 17.22
N ALA A 371 -15.15 -0.74 17.85
CA ALA A 371 -13.84 -1.38 17.72
C ALA A 371 -13.88 -2.85 18.18
N LEU A 372 -14.51 -3.13 19.33
CA LEU A 372 -14.70 -4.50 19.80
C LEU A 372 -15.48 -5.36 18.80
N LEU A 373 -16.64 -4.87 18.36
CA LEU A 373 -17.50 -5.62 17.43
C LEU A 373 -16.90 -5.70 16.02
N SER A 374 -15.84 -4.94 15.72
CA SER A 374 -15.11 -5.01 14.46
C SER A 374 -13.98 -6.04 14.46
N LEU A 375 -13.74 -6.73 15.57
CA LEU A 375 -12.81 -7.85 15.58
C LEU A 375 -13.32 -8.96 14.64
N HIS A 376 -12.39 -9.50 13.86
CA HIS A 376 -12.63 -10.65 13.02
C HIS A 376 -12.72 -11.90 13.90
N ASP A 377 -13.77 -12.71 13.69
CA ASP A 377 -13.94 -14.00 14.34
C ASP A 377 -14.31 -15.04 13.27
N GLU A 378 -14.20 -16.34 13.60
CA GLU A 378 -14.51 -17.45 12.70
C GLU A 378 -15.95 -17.38 12.18
N ASN A 379 -16.86 -16.82 12.98
CA ASN A 379 -18.26 -16.62 12.64
C ASN A 379 -18.86 -15.41 13.40
N ASP A 380 -20.13 -15.11 13.15
CA ASP A 380 -20.85 -14.01 13.80
C ASP A 380 -21.44 -14.37 15.18
N GLU A 381 -21.21 -15.59 15.69
CA GLU A 381 -21.82 -16.09 16.94
C GLU A 381 -21.29 -15.35 18.16
N GLY A 382 -19.98 -15.14 18.24
CA GLY A 382 -19.35 -14.36 19.31
C GLY A 382 -19.90 -12.94 19.35
N ARG A 383 -19.95 -12.28 18.19
CA ARG A 383 -20.49 -10.92 18.05
C ARG A 383 -21.97 -10.83 18.42
N THR A 384 -22.77 -11.81 18.00
CA THR A 384 -24.19 -11.93 18.34
C THR A 384 -24.39 -12.10 19.84
N SER A 385 -23.59 -12.96 20.47
CA SER A 385 -23.65 -13.22 21.91
C SER A 385 -23.27 -11.98 22.71
N THR A 386 -22.19 -11.30 22.33
CA THR A 386 -21.76 -10.03 22.96
C THR A 386 -22.82 -8.94 22.83
N LEU A 387 -23.41 -8.75 21.64
CA LEU A 387 -24.50 -7.78 21.46
C LEU A 387 -25.77 -8.18 22.24
N GLY A 388 -25.99 -9.49 22.42
CA GLY A 388 -27.06 -10.06 23.23
C GLY A 388 -26.99 -9.73 24.72
N LEU A 389 -25.81 -9.33 25.23
CA LEU A 389 -25.65 -8.89 26.62
C LEU A 389 -26.30 -7.52 26.86
N VAL A 390 -26.33 -6.64 25.86
CA VAL A 390 -26.97 -5.33 25.99
C VAL A 390 -28.49 -5.55 26.09
N PRO A 391 -29.18 -5.03 27.12
CA PRO A 391 -30.63 -5.13 27.21
C PRO A 391 -31.32 -4.52 25.98
N ALA A 392 -32.48 -5.08 25.60
CA ALA A 392 -33.24 -4.56 24.45
C ALA A 392 -33.76 -3.12 24.69
N VAL A 393 -34.06 -2.79 25.95
CA VAL A 393 -34.55 -1.49 26.39
C VAL A 393 -33.64 -1.02 27.52
N ASP A 394 -32.58 -0.32 27.13
CA ASP A 394 -31.73 0.43 28.04
C ASP A 394 -31.85 1.91 27.70
N GLU A 395 -32.07 2.75 28.71
CA GLU A 395 -32.32 4.18 28.53
C GLU A 395 -31.10 4.94 28.00
N ARG A 396 -29.88 4.39 28.19
CA ARG A 396 -28.62 5.02 27.77
C ARG A 396 -28.16 4.50 26.40
N ARG A 397 -28.30 3.20 26.11
CA ARG A 397 -27.82 2.59 24.86
C ARG A 397 -28.56 1.32 24.46
N THR A 398 -29.20 1.35 23.31
CA THR A 398 -29.87 0.17 22.74
C THR A 398 -28.97 -0.61 21.79
N ARG A 399 -29.29 -1.90 21.55
CA ARG A 399 -28.65 -2.70 20.50
C ARG A 399 -28.75 -2.05 19.11
N GLY A 400 -29.88 -1.41 18.83
CA GLY A 400 -30.10 -0.65 17.59
C GLY A 400 -29.09 0.49 17.42
N ALA A 401 -28.84 1.27 18.47
CA ALA A 401 -27.86 2.35 18.44
C ALA A 401 -26.43 1.85 18.20
N ILE A 402 -26.06 0.69 18.76
CA ILE A 402 -24.75 0.06 18.51
C ILE A 402 -24.63 -0.36 17.05
N LEU A 403 -25.63 -1.07 16.52
CA LEU A 403 -25.64 -1.46 15.11
C LEU A 403 -25.58 -0.25 14.18
N ALA A 404 -26.32 0.82 14.49
CA ALA A 404 -26.27 2.06 13.72
C ALA A 404 -24.87 2.68 13.74
N ALA A 405 -24.22 2.73 14.91
CA ALA A 405 -22.85 3.22 15.01
C ALA A 405 -21.86 2.35 14.22
N MET A 406 -22.06 1.03 14.14
CA MET A 406 -21.27 0.15 13.27
C MET A 406 -21.49 0.45 11.79
N VAL A 407 -22.72 0.75 11.37
CA VAL A 407 -23.00 1.19 9.98
C VAL A 407 -22.26 2.50 9.70
N VAL A 408 -22.24 3.44 10.64
CA VAL A 408 -21.65 4.78 10.45
C VAL A 408 -20.12 4.79 10.55
N LYS A 409 -19.53 4.05 11.49
CA LYS A 409 -18.10 4.12 11.84
C LYS A 409 -17.31 2.83 11.64
N GLY A 410 -17.99 1.68 11.56
CA GLY A 410 -17.34 0.37 11.47
C GLY A 410 -16.78 0.03 10.08
N PRO A 411 -16.10 -1.09 9.92
CA PRO A 411 -15.68 -1.56 8.60
C PRO A 411 -16.86 -2.16 7.81
N THR A 412 -16.86 -2.01 6.49
CA THR A 412 -17.96 -2.42 5.60
C THR A 412 -18.20 -3.93 5.57
N HIS A 413 -17.18 -4.75 5.88
CA HIS A 413 -17.32 -6.20 5.94
C HIS A 413 -18.30 -6.68 7.04
N LEU A 414 -18.69 -5.81 7.99
CA LEU A 414 -19.69 -6.12 9.03
C LEU A 414 -21.12 -5.85 8.57
N PHE A 415 -21.32 -5.22 7.42
CA PHE A 415 -22.66 -4.88 6.96
C PHE A 415 -23.57 -6.10 6.77
N PRO A 416 -23.10 -7.27 6.27
CA PRO A 416 -23.94 -8.47 6.20
C PRO A 416 -24.44 -8.94 7.57
N PHE A 417 -23.56 -8.91 8.59
CA PHE A 417 -23.92 -9.20 9.98
C PHE A 417 -25.01 -8.25 10.50
N ILE A 418 -24.86 -6.95 10.24
CA ILE A 418 -25.82 -5.94 10.67
C ILE A 418 -27.17 -6.14 9.98
N ALA A 419 -27.17 -6.41 8.67
CA ALA A 419 -28.37 -6.66 7.87
C ALA A 419 -29.13 -7.92 8.32
N GLY A 420 -28.40 -8.95 8.77
CA GLY A 420 -28.97 -10.20 9.29
C GLY A 420 -29.47 -10.10 10.73
N ASN A 421 -29.18 -9.02 11.44
CA ASN A 421 -29.48 -8.91 12.87
C ASN A 421 -30.97 -8.63 13.14
N THR A 422 -31.52 -9.24 14.19
CA THR A 422 -32.93 -9.01 14.59
C THR A 422 -33.23 -7.57 15.00
N GLN A 423 -32.21 -6.81 15.40
CA GLN A 423 -32.31 -5.39 15.76
C GLN A 423 -32.03 -4.45 14.58
N PHE A 424 -31.88 -4.98 13.36
CA PHE A 424 -31.68 -4.19 12.15
C PHE A 424 -32.71 -3.05 12.00
N ARG A 425 -33.99 -3.34 12.26
CA ARG A 425 -35.08 -2.35 12.24
C ARG A 425 -34.80 -1.16 13.16
N ALA A 426 -34.38 -1.43 14.41
CA ALA A 426 -34.07 -0.38 15.37
C ALA A 426 -32.83 0.43 14.96
N ALA A 427 -31.84 -0.21 14.34
CA ALA A 427 -30.68 0.48 13.78
C ALA A 427 -31.08 1.48 12.70
N MET A 428 -31.94 1.08 11.76
CA MET A 428 -32.43 1.92 10.66
C MET A 428 -33.16 3.19 11.09
N GLN A 429 -33.63 3.24 12.34
CA GLN A 429 -34.30 4.41 12.89
C GLN A 429 -33.32 5.51 13.32
N ASP A 430 -32.04 5.18 13.51
CA ASP A 430 -31.02 6.12 13.94
C ASP A 430 -30.81 7.24 12.89
N PRO A 431 -30.86 8.53 13.31
CA PRO A 431 -30.66 9.65 12.40
C PRO A 431 -29.30 9.64 11.67
N GLN A 432 -28.23 9.07 12.26
CA GLN A 432 -26.89 9.08 11.67
C GLN A 432 -26.80 8.17 10.44
N ILE A 433 -27.61 7.10 10.36
CA ILE A 433 -27.72 6.27 9.15
C ILE A 433 -28.23 7.11 7.97
N ARG A 434 -29.01 8.16 8.24
CA ARG A 434 -29.56 9.02 7.18
C ARG A 434 -28.54 9.97 6.59
N SER A 435 -27.44 10.21 7.31
CA SER A 435 -26.32 11.06 6.91
C SER A 435 -25.13 10.31 6.32
N LEU A 436 -25.29 9.02 5.99
CA LEU A 436 -24.24 8.27 5.29
C LEU A 436 -23.94 8.92 3.94
N ASP A 437 -22.65 8.98 3.60
CA ASP A 437 -22.21 9.36 2.26
C ASP A 437 -22.64 8.30 1.21
N ALA A 438 -22.47 8.64 -0.06
CA ALA A 438 -22.93 7.79 -1.17
C ALA A 438 -22.20 6.45 -1.24
N GLU A 439 -20.88 6.43 -1.01
CA GLU A 439 -20.05 5.23 -1.07
C GLU A 439 -20.45 4.23 0.00
N ARG A 440 -20.56 4.72 1.24
CA ARG A 440 -20.95 3.91 2.40
C ARG A 440 -22.39 3.46 2.32
N SER A 441 -23.28 4.31 1.80
CA SER A 441 -24.67 3.95 1.49
C SER A 441 -24.74 2.80 0.48
N ALA A 442 -23.90 2.82 -0.57
CA ALA A 442 -23.84 1.77 -1.59
C ALA A 442 -23.33 0.44 -1.02
N ALA A 443 -22.23 0.48 -0.28
CA ALA A 443 -21.70 -0.72 0.37
C ALA A 443 -22.73 -1.33 1.34
N PHE A 444 -23.44 -0.50 2.11
CA PHE A 444 -24.47 -0.98 3.03
C PHE A 444 -25.69 -1.55 2.30
N ALA A 445 -26.18 -0.84 1.26
CA ALA A 445 -27.26 -1.34 0.41
C ALA A 445 -26.92 -2.70 -0.20
N HIS A 446 -25.73 -2.86 -0.78
CA HIS A 446 -25.29 -4.12 -1.36
C HIS A 446 -25.26 -5.27 -0.33
N ALA A 447 -24.75 -5.02 0.88
CA ALA A 447 -24.76 -6.02 1.94
C ALA A 447 -26.18 -6.40 2.39
N VAL A 448 -27.07 -5.42 2.50
CA VAL A 448 -28.49 -5.66 2.81
C VAL A 448 -29.14 -6.50 1.71
N MET A 449 -28.89 -6.19 0.44
CA MET A 449 -29.38 -6.97 -0.71
C MET A 449 -28.90 -8.42 -0.65
N ALA A 450 -27.61 -8.63 -0.40
CA ALA A 450 -27.02 -9.96 -0.31
C ALA A 450 -27.61 -10.78 0.85
N THR A 451 -27.89 -10.15 2.00
CA THR A 451 -28.42 -10.84 3.18
C THR A 451 -29.94 -11.04 3.12
N CYS A 452 -30.70 -10.08 2.62
CA CYS A 452 -32.17 -10.11 2.61
C CYS A 452 -32.78 -10.62 1.29
N GLY A 453 -32.01 -10.69 0.20
CA GLY A 453 -32.52 -11.08 -1.12
C GLY A 453 -33.70 -10.19 -1.56
N SER A 454 -34.78 -10.81 -2.03
CA SER A 454 -36.00 -10.10 -2.46
C SER A 454 -36.74 -9.38 -1.31
N ASP A 455 -36.51 -9.77 -0.06
CA ASP A 455 -37.20 -9.15 1.10
C ASP A 455 -36.63 -7.77 1.47
N VAL A 456 -35.54 -7.35 0.83
CA VAL A 456 -34.92 -6.04 1.03
C VAL A 456 -35.87 -4.87 0.81
N ILE A 457 -36.70 -4.93 -0.23
CA ILE A 457 -37.65 -3.85 -0.57
C ILE A 457 -38.68 -3.67 0.55
N PRO A 458 -39.44 -4.70 0.97
CA PRO A 458 -40.41 -4.55 2.04
C PRO A 458 -39.79 -4.42 3.44
N ARG A 459 -38.52 -4.74 3.66
CA ARG A 459 -37.87 -4.60 4.98
C ARG A 459 -37.16 -3.28 5.19
N VAL A 460 -36.46 -2.78 4.16
CA VAL A 460 -35.54 -1.65 4.30
C VAL A 460 -36.17 -0.35 3.83
N LEU A 461 -36.88 -0.39 2.70
CA LEU A 461 -37.58 0.80 2.23
C LEU A 461 -38.82 1.11 3.07
N ASP A 462 -39.47 0.11 3.67
CA ASP A 462 -40.57 0.30 4.64
C ASP A 462 -40.07 1.14 5.82
N GLU A 463 -38.93 0.77 6.40
CA GLU A 463 -38.36 1.53 7.52
C GLU A 463 -37.81 2.89 7.14
N LEU A 464 -37.14 3.01 6.00
CA LEU A 464 -36.65 4.30 5.55
C LEU A 464 -37.82 5.27 5.23
N CYS A 465 -38.96 4.75 4.76
CA CYS A 465 -40.16 5.56 4.54
C CYS A 465 -40.86 5.95 5.85
N SER A 466 -40.98 5.03 6.80
CA SER A 466 -41.65 5.24 8.09
C SER A 466 -41.00 6.37 8.88
N VAL A 467 -39.67 6.42 8.88
CA VAL A 467 -38.91 7.41 9.63
C VAL A 467 -38.70 8.76 8.93
N GLY A 468 -39.28 8.94 7.74
CA GLY A 468 -39.20 10.20 6.99
C GLY A 468 -37.90 10.36 6.19
N ALA A 469 -37.17 9.28 5.93
CA ALA A 469 -35.88 9.29 5.23
C ALA A 469 -36.00 9.16 3.70
N ALA A 470 -37.14 9.53 3.10
CA ALA A 470 -37.31 9.45 1.65
C ALA A 470 -36.38 10.37 0.84
N SER A 471 -35.71 11.33 1.47
CA SER A 471 -34.65 12.13 0.86
C SER A 471 -33.23 11.63 1.19
N CYS A 472 -33.11 10.52 1.92
CA CYS A 472 -31.81 10.00 2.33
C CYS A 472 -31.12 9.26 1.18
N THR A 473 -29.82 9.52 1.02
CA THR A 473 -28.91 8.84 0.09
C THR A 473 -29.04 7.33 0.17
N LEU A 474 -29.11 6.74 1.36
CA LEU A 474 -29.24 5.30 1.54
C LEU A 474 -30.52 4.74 0.93
N ALA A 475 -31.66 5.41 1.08
CA ALA A 475 -32.93 4.95 0.50
C ALA A 475 -32.87 4.95 -1.03
N ARG A 476 -32.27 6.01 -1.59
CA ARG A 476 -32.08 6.14 -3.04
C ARG A 476 -31.15 5.08 -3.60
N VAL A 477 -30.00 4.90 -2.96
CA VAL A 477 -28.99 3.91 -3.38
C VAL A 477 -29.54 2.49 -3.22
N THR A 478 -30.21 2.17 -2.10
CA THR A 478 -30.85 0.85 -1.91
C THR A 478 -31.88 0.55 -2.99
N LEU A 479 -32.69 1.54 -3.38
CA LEU A 479 -33.67 1.38 -4.43
C LEU A 479 -33.02 1.16 -5.80
N ILE A 480 -31.95 1.89 -6.12
CA ILE A 480 -31.18 1.70 -7.37
C ILE A 480 -30.55 0.31 -7.38
N GLU A 481 -29.84 -0.08 -6.32
CA GLU A 481 -29.18 -1.39 -6.21
C GLU A 481 -30.19 -2.54 -6.30
N ALA A 482 -31.34 -2.44 -5.65
CA ALA A 482 -32.42 -3.41 -5.79
C ALA A 482 -32.94 -3.48 -7.23
N SER A 483 -33.04 -2.33 -7.91
CA SER A 483 -33.44 -2.26 -9.32
C SER A 483 -32.39 -2.79 -10.29
N LEU A 484 -31.14 -2.93 -9.88
CA LEU A 484 -30.09 -3.56 -10.70
C LEU A 484 -29.96 -5.05 -10.38
N SER A 485 -30.05 -5.42 -9.11
CA SER A 485 -29.68 -6.76 -8.63
C SER A 485 -30.82 -7.78 -8.60
N LEU A 486 -32.08 -7.35 -8.44
CA LEU A 486 -33.21 -8.28 -8.36
C LEU A 486 -33.72 -8.69 -9.75
N GLU A 487 -34.40 -9.82 -9.85
CA GLU A 487 -35.20 -10.11 -11.03
C GLU A 487 -36.36 -9.11 -11.18
N THR A 488 -36.83 -8.92 -12.42
CA THR A 488 -37.89 -7.94 -12.70
C THR A 488 -39.15 -8.20 -11.89
N ASP A 489 -39.62 -9.45 -11.86
CA ASP A 489 -40.82 -9.82 -11.09
C ASP A 489 -40.65 -9.61 -9.59
N ALA A 490 -39.51 -10.02 -9.03
CA ALA A 490 -39.20 -9.87 -7.60
C ALA A 490 -39.13 -8.39 -7.19
N PHE A 491 -38.50 -7.53 -7.99
CA PHE A 491 -38.46 -6.10 -7.75
C PHE A 491 -39.87 -5.49 -7.78
N VAL A 492 -40.67 -5.81 -8.80
CA VAL A 492 -42.01 -5.25 -8.96
C VAL A 492 -42.93 -5.73 -7.82
N ASP A 493 -42.92 -7.01 -7.47
CA ASP A 493 -43.71 -7.56 -6.36
C ASP A 493 -43.32 -6.92 -5.02
N GLY A 494 -42.01 -6.75 -4.77
CA GLY A 494 -41.53 -6.06 -3.58
C GLY A 494 -42.03 -4.61 -3.50
N MET A 495 -41.97 -3.87 -4.61
CA MET A 495 -42.43 -2.47 -4.66
C MET A 495 -43.94 -2.35 -4.44
N LEU A 496 -44.74 -3.24 -5.03
CA LEU A 496 -46.19 -3.26 -4.82
C LEU A 496 -46.55 -3.63 -3.37
N ALA A 497 -45.88 -4.64 -2.80
CA ALA A 497 -46.09 -5.03 -1.41
C ALA A 497 -45.74 -3.90 -0.44
N LEU A 498 -44.65 -3.17 -0.70
CA LEU A 498 -44.27 -1.98 0.05
C LEU A 498 -45.38 -0.92 -0.01
N GLU A 499 -45.84 -0.55 -1.21
CA GLU A 499 -46.90 0.46 -1.38
C GLU A 499 -48.19 0.12 -0.65
N GLN A 500 -48.57 -1.16 -0.63
CA GLN A 500 -49.76 -1.64 0.08
C GLN A 500 -49.62 -1.49 1.60
N ARG A 501 -48.40 -1.68 2.14
CA ARG A 501 -48.11 -1.57 3.58
C ARG A 501 -47.99 -0.13 4.07
N LEU A 502 -47.46 0.77 3.23
CA LEU A 502 -47.24 2.18 3.60
C LEU A 502 -48.56 2.93 3.85
N LEU A 503 -48.58 3.73 4.91
CA LEU A 503 -49.62 4.71 5.19
C LEU A 503 -49.67 5.80 4.10
N PRO A 504 -50.80 6.51 3.92
CA PRO A 504 -50.92 7.53 2.86
C PRO A 504 -49.80 8.58 2.85
N GLU A 505 -49.35 9.04 4.01
CA GLU A 505 -48.25 9.99 4.13
C GLU A 505 -46.90 9.39 3.67
N GLU A 506 -46.65 8.13 4.02
CA GLU A 506 -45.43 7.40 3.65
C GLU A 506 -45.41 7.07 2.15
N ARG A 507 -46.57 6.81 1.53
CA ARG A 507 -46.68 6.69 0.07
C ARG A 507 -46.28 7.97 -0.64
N GLY A 508 -46.64 9.14 -0.10
CA GLY A 508 -46.17 10.43 -0.59
C GLY A 508 -44.65 10.56 -0.53
N ARG A 509 -44.04 10.09 0.56
CA ARG A 509 -42.57 10.03 0.71
C ARG A 509 -41.92 9.07 -0.28
N LEU A 510 -42.47 7.87 -0.47
CA LEU A 510 -41.97 6.92 -1.49
C LEU A 510 -42.06 7.50 -2.91
N ALA A 511 -43.15 8.20 -3.23
CA ALA A 511 -43.29 8.90 -4.51
C ALA A 511 -42.24 10.00 -4.68
N MET A 512 -41.95 10.75 -3.62
CA MET A 512 -40.87 11.75 -3.60
C MET A 512 -39.50 11.07 -3.82
N LEU A 513 -39.19 9.99 -3.10
CA LEU A 513 -37.94 9.24 -3.29
C LEU A 513 -37.77 8.80 -4.75
N LEU A 514 -38.80 8.19 -5.33
CA LEU A 514 -38.81 7.77 -6.74
C LEU A 514 -38.59 8.93 -7.70
N SER A 515 -39.08 10.13 -7.38
CA SER A 515 -38.86 11.33 -8.20
C SER A 515 -37.44 11.91 -8.08
N THR A 516 -36.71 11.58 -7.00
CA THR A 516 -35.31 12.00 -6.79
C THR A 516 -34.27 11.05 -7.38
N VAL A 517 -34.71 9.87 -7.82
CA VAL A 517 -33.88 8.96 -8.61
C VAL A 517 -33.82 9.52 -10.03
N GLU A 518 -32.61 9.71 -10.57
CA GLU A 518 -32.47 10.26 -11.91
C GLU A 518 -33.26 9.43 -12.94
N PRO A 519 -33.95 10.07 -13.89
CA PRO A 519 -34.64 9.35 -14.96
C PRO A 519 -33.70 8.36 -15.65
N GLY A 520 -34.02 7.07 -15.59
CA GLY A 520 -33.21 5.98 -16.15
C GLY A 520 -32.26 5.28 -15.17
N ALA A 521 -32.13 5.74 -13.93
CA ALA A 521 -31.39 5.01 -12.89
C ALA A 521 -32.14 3.77 -12.40
N LEU A 522 -33.46 3.70 -12.58
CA LEU A 522 -34.21 2.44 -12.53
C LEU A 522 -34.16 1.80 -13.92
N ALA A 523 -33.89 0.49 -13.97
CA ALA A 523 -33.94 -0.24 -15.23
C ALA A 523 -35.33 -0.09 -15.89
N LEU A 524 -35.37 0.50 -17.08
CA LEU A 524 -36.62 0.85 -17.81
C LEU A 524 -37.60 -0.35 -17.90
N GLY A 525 -37.09 -1.57 -18.07
CA GLY A 525 -37.91 -2.78 -18.09
C GLY A 525 -38.71 -3.00 -16.79
N LYS A 526 -38.13 -2.67 -15.63
CA LYS A 526 -38.79 -2.78 -14.32
C LYS A 526 -39.82 -1.69 -14.10
N GLU A 527 -39.57 -0.48 -14.58
CA GLU A 527 -40.57 0.60 -14.55
C GLU A 527 -41.80 0.26 -15.38
N LEU A 528 -41.60 -0.24 -16.60
CA LEU A 528 -42.67 -0.69 -17.50
C LEU A 528 -43.43 -1.88 -16.92
N ALA A 529 -42.73 -2.87 -16.34
CA ALA A 529 -43.36 -4.01 -15.69
C ALA A 529 -44.21 -3.60 -14.47
N ARG A 530 -43.72 -2.64 -13.67
CA ARG A 530 -44.48 -2.05 -12.55
C ARG A 530 -45.71 -1.30 -13.04
N ALA A 531 -45.60 -0.49 -14.10
CA ALA A 531 -46.73 0.19 -14.69
C ALA A 531 -47.78 -0.81 -15.22
N ALA A 532 -47.35 -1.87 -15.92
CA ALA A 532 -48.23 -2.91 -16.42
C ALA A 532 -48.97 -3.67 -15.31
N ARG A 533 -48.29 -4.04 -14.21
CA ARG A 533 -48.94 -4.67 -13.05
C ARG A 533 -49.90 -3.72 -12.34
N ARG A 534 -49.56 -2.43 -12.20
CA ARG A 534 -50.44 -1.42 -11.60
C ARG A 534 -51.71 -1.18 -12.43
N ALA A 535 -51.63 -1.26 -13.76
CA ALA A 535 -52.81 -1.16 -14.63
C ALA A 535 -53.82 -2.31 -14.42
N GLN A 536 -53.38 -3.42 -13.84
CA GLN A 536 -54.22 -4.57 -13.48
C GLN A 536 -54.62 -4.57 -11.99
N HIS A 537 -54.24 -3.55 -11.23
CA HIS A 537 -54.50 -3.48 -9.79
C HIS A 537 -55.92 -2.99 -9.49
N ALA A 538 -56.54 -3.50 -8.44
CA ALA A 538 -57.90 -3.13 -8.03
C ALA A 538 -58.04 -1.70 -7.45
N ASP A 539 -56.93 -0.96 -7.31
CA ASP A 539 -56.93 0.40 -6.76
C ASP A 539 -56.90 1.39 -7.93
N GLU A 540 -58.02 2.10 -8.16
CA GLU A 540 -58.18 3.05 -9.26
C GLU A 540 -57.08 4.14 -9.29
N ARG A 541 -56.47 4.46 -8.15
CA ARG A 541 -55.36 5.44 -8.08
C ARG A 541 -54.08 4.89 -8.72
N LEU A 542 -53.79 3.61 -8.51
CA LEU A 542 -52.63 2.96 -9.12
C LEU A 542 -52.82 2.77 -10.62
N VAL A 543 -54.05 2.50 -11.06
CA VAL A 543 -54.43 2.42 -12.47
C VAL A 543 -54.24 3.79 -13.16
N GLY A 544 -54.68 4.88 -12.54
CA GLY A 544 -54.50 6.24 -13.08
C GLY A 544 -53.02 6.62 -13.25
N TRP A 545 -52.18 6.34 -12.25
CA TRP A 545 -50.73 6.56 -12.35
C TRP A 545 -50.08 5.73 -13.46
N ALA A 546 -50.52 4.48 -13.64
CA ALA A 546 -50.00 3.58 -14.67
C ALA A 546 -50.37 4.06 -16.07
N ALA A 547 -51.57 4.61 -16.27
CA ALA A 547 -52.02 5.12 -17.57
C ALA A 547 -51.15 6.28 -18.08
N GLU A 548 -50.60 7.11 -17.19
CA GLU A 548 -49.71 8.23 -17.55
C GLU A 548 -48.29 7.79 -17.95
N ARG A 549 -47.85 6.61 -17.51
CA ARG A 549 -46.45 6.13 -17.63
C ARG A 549 -46.29 4.85 -18.44
N THR A 550 -47.39 4.17 -18.74
CA THR A 550 -47.40 3.09 -19.72
C THR A 550 -47.40 3.76 -21.10
N PRO A 551 -46.32 3.65 -21.90
CA PRO A 551 -46.34 4.21 -23.24
C PRO A 551 -47.53 3.61 -23.99
N ALA A 552 -48.38 4.47 -24.56
CA ALA A 552 -49.45 4.04 -25.44
C ALA A 552 -48.84 3.07 -26.47
N PRO A 553 -49.46 1.91 -26.76
CA PRO A 553 -48.88 0.93 -27.67
C PRO A 553 -48.57 1.61 -29.00
N ILE A 554 -47.30 1.94 -29.21
CA ILE A 554 -46.86 2.57 -30.45
C ILE A 554 -47.02 1.49 -31.51
N ALA A 555 -47.96 1.70 -32.43
CA ALA A 555 -48.10 0.88 -33.62
C ALA A 555 -46.71 0.78 -34.29
N THR A 556 -46.17 -0.44 -34.28
CA THR A 556 -44.77 -0.73 -34.58
C THR A 556 -44.39 -0.30 -35.99
N THR A 557 -43.50 0.69 -36.11
CA THR A 557 -42.63 0.87 -37.28
C THR A 557 -41.20 0.53 -36.87
N SER A 558 -40.54 -0.29 -37.70
CA SER A 558 -39.37 -1.11 -37.35
C SER A 558 -38.04 -0.37 -37.15
N SER A 559 -38.01 0.97 -37.12
CA SER A 559 -36.76 1.73 -37.13
C SER A 559 -36.21 2.11 -35.75
N ALA A 560 -37.02 2.05 -34.68
CA ALA A 560 -36.58 2.44 -33.33
C ALA A 560 -35.82 1.33 -32.56
N ARG A 561 -36.06 0.05 -32.87
CA ARG A 561 -35.33 -1.08 -32.27
C ARG A 561 -33.88 -1.23 -32.74
N GLN A 562 -33.48 -0.52 -33.80
CA GLN A 562 -32.12 -0.60 -34.34
C GLN A 562 -31.06 0.18 -33.54
N ARG A 563 -31.45 0.99 -32.55
CA ARG A 563 -30.49 1.85 -31.83
C ARG A 563 -30.16 1.44 -30.39
N GLN A 564 -30.79 0.40 -29.83
CA GLN A 564 -30.61 0.06 -28.40
C GLN A 564 -30.58 -1.44 -28.07
N GLY A 565 -30.30 -2.31 -29.04
CA GLY A 565 -30.08 -3.73 -28.78
C GLY A 565 -28.79 -4.20 -29.42
N VAL A 566 -27.70 -4.25 -28.65
CA VAL A 566 -26.60 -5.20 -28.91
C VAL A 566 -27.13 -6.58 -28.50
N ALA A 567 -28.08 -7.08 -29.27
CA ALA A 567 -28.45 -8.48 -29.27
C ALA A 567 -27.57 -9.12 -30.35
N TYR A 568 -26.65 -9.97 -29.91
CA TYR A 568 -25.91 -10.98 -30.66
C TYR A 568 -26.45 -11.20 -32.08
N LYS A 569 -25.92 -10.44 -33.04
CA LYS A 569 -25.96 -10.85 -34.44
C LYS A 569 -25.06 -12.07 -34.56
N SER A 570 -25.51 -13.02 -35.37
CA SER A 570 -24.87 -14.31 -35.66
C SER A 570 -23.34 -14.23 -35.65
N PRO A 571 -22.64 -15.23 -35.07
CA PRO A 571 -21.19 -15.22 -35.00
C PRO A 571 -20.60 -14.95 -36.39
N PRO A 572 -19.59 -14.08 -36.51
CA PRO A 572 -18.93 -13.87 -37.80
C PRO A 572 -18.42 -15.22 -38.29
N SER A 573 -18.83 -15.61 -39.50
CA SER A 573 -18.42 -16.89 -40.11
C SER A 573 -17.00 -16.89 -40.65
N ALA A 574 -16.24 -15.82 -40.39
CA ALA A 574 -14.87 -15.64 -40.86
C ALA A 574 -13.96 -15.31 -39.67
N PRO A 575 -12.72 -15.85 -39.65
CA PRO A 575 -11.71 -15.48 -38.66
C PRO A 575 -11.48 -13.97 -38.61
N SER A 576 -11.33 -13.41 -37.41
CA SER A 576 -11.11 -11.97 -37.18
C SER A 576 -10.05 -11.75 -36.10
N VAL A 577 -8.91 -11.19 -36.48
CA VAL A 577 -7.83 -10.82 -35.55
C VAL A 577 -8.31 -9.82 -34.52
N GLU A 578 -9.08 -8.81 -34.92
CA GLU A 578 -9.62 -7.79 -34.02
C GLU A 578 -10.54 -8.38 -32.95
N ALA A 579 -11.44 -9.30 -33.34
CA ALA A 579 -12.31 -9.99 -32.39
C ALA A 579 -11.50 -10.88 -31.41
N CYS A 580 -10.48 -11.59 -31.91
CA CYS A 580 -9.57 -12.37 -31.08
C CYS A 580 -8.81 -11.50 -30.06
N VAL A 581 -8.32 -10.32 -30.45
CA VAL A 581 -7.62 -9.39 -29.54
C VAL A 581 -8.55 -8.92 -28.42
N LEU A 582 -9.79 -8.54 -28.75
CA LEU A 582 -10.78 -8.11 -27.76
C LEU A 582 -11.17 -9.24 -26.79
N LEU A 583 -11.32 -10.47 -27.29
CA LEU A 583 -11.63 -11.64 -26.46
C LEU A 583 -10.47 -12.00 -25.52
N LEU A 584 -9.23 -11.99 -26.01
CA LEU A 584 -8.05 -12.26 -25.18
C LEU A 584 -7.78 -11.16 -24.14
N GLY A 585 -8.21 -9.94 -24.41
CA GLY A 585 -8.19 -8.82 -23.46
C GLY A 585 -9.42 -8.70 -22.57
N SER A 586 -10.42 -9.58 -22.70
CA SER A 586 -11.64 -9.53 -21.89
C SER A 586 -11.43 -10.16 -20.50
N MET A 587 -12.21 -9.69 -19.51
CA MET A 587 -12.22 -10.24 -18.15
C MET A 587 -13.32 -11.30 -17.95
N ASP A 588 -13.89 -11.81 -19.04
CA ASP A 588 -14.94 -12.83 -18.98
C ASP A 588 -14.37 -14.18 -18.49
N PRO A 589 -15.21 -15.09 -17.95
CA PRO A 589 -14.77 -16.40 -17.52
C PRO A 589 -14.09 -17.19 -18.64
N ALA A 590 -12.98 -17.85 -18.35
CA ALA A 590 -12.12 -18.52 -19.35
C ALA A 590 -12.88 -19.43 -20.32
N GLY A 591 -13.84 -20.22 -19.84
CA GLY A 591 -14.64 -21.10 -20.70
C GLY A 591 -15.53 -20.37 -21.71
N ALA A 592 -16.02 -19.17 -21.37
CA ALA A 592 -16.80 -18.35 -22.30
C ALA A 592 -15.89 -17.70 -23.36
N THR A 593 -14.70 -17.26 -22.95
CA THR A 593 -13.68 -16.72 -23.84
C THR A 593 -13.17 -17.78 -24.82
N ASP A 594 -12.90 -19.00 -24.37
CA ASP A 594 -12.48 -20.13 -25.20
C ASP A 594 -13.49 -20.46 -26.30
N GLU A 595 -14.76 -20.58 -25.93
CA GLU A 595 -15.83 -20.93 -26.88
C GLU A 595 -16.04 -19.83 -27.92
N ALA A 596 -15.93 -18.56 -27.52
CA ALA A 596 -16.02 -17.42 -28.43
C ALA A 596 -14.78 -17.33 -29.33
N PHE A 597 -13.58 -17.53 -28.76
CA PHE A 597 -12.31 -17.47 -29.47
C PHE A 597 -12.21 -18.55 -30.55
N ALA A 598 -12.63 -19.78 -30.25
CA ALA A 598 -12.66 -20.88 -31.22
C ALA A 598 -13.55 -20.60 -32.46
N LYS A 599 -14.58 -19.75 -32.31
CA LYS A 599 -15.49 -19.39 -33.42
C LYS A 599 -14.91 -18.35 -34.37
N VAL A 600 -13.96 -17.53 -33.90
CA VAL A 600 -13.45 -16.36 -34.62
C VAL A 600 -11.94 -16.41 -34.88
N SER A 601 -11.27 -17.51 -34.49
CA SER A 601 -9.85 -17.74 -34.72
C SER A 601 -9.59 -18.60 -35.96
N SER A 602 -8.33 -18.66 -36.38
CA SER A 602 -7.84 -19.54 -37.44
C SER A 602 -6.50 -20.14 -37.03
N GLU A 603 -6.26 -21.40 -37.39
CA GLU A 603 -4.97 -22.07 -37.21
C GLU A 603 -3.97 -21.73 -38.32
N SER A 604 -4.34 -20.89 -39.29
CA SER A 604 -3.43 -20.53 -40.37
C SER A 604 -2.22 -19.73 -39.83
N PRO A 605 -0.98 -20.05 -40.25
CA PRO A 605 0.22 -19.37 -39.74
C PRO A 605 0.18 -17.85 -39.91
N ALA A 606 -0.33 -17.37 -41.05
CA ALA A 606 -0.45 -15.94 -41.33
C ALA A 606 -1.41 -15.21 -40.38
N PHE A 607 -2.53 -15.86 -40.01
CA PHE A 607 -3.48 -15.29 -39.05
C PHE A 607 -2.89 -15.23 -37.65
N LEU A 608 -2.17 -16.29 -37.23
CA LEU A 608 -1.52 -16.34 -35.92
C LEU A 608 -0.41 -15.27 -35.81
N GLU A 609 0.38 -15.06 -36.85
CA GLU A 609 1.41 -14.01 -36.89
C GLU A 609 0.80 -12.60 -36.86
N GLU A 610 -0.36 -12.40 -37.49
CA GLU A 610 -1.10 -11.13 -37.44
C GLU A 610 -1.73 -10.89 -36.05
N LEU A 611 -2.32 -11.92 -35.45
CA LEU A 611 -2.88 -11.86 -34.09
C LEU A 611 -1.82 -11.54 -33.04
N ASP A 612 -0.66 -12.19 -33.13
CA ASP A 612 0.47 -11.97 -32.25
C ASP A 612 0.94 -10.49 -32.29
N ARG A 613 1.12 -9.94 -33.49
CA ARG A 613 1.48 -8.52 -33.67
C ARG A 613 0.40 -7.56 -33.15
N ALA A 614 -0.87 -7.92 -33.30
CA ALA A 614 -1.98 -7.10 -32.83
C ALA A 614 -2.07 -7.09 -31.29
N MET A 615 -1.87 -8.25 -30.64
CA MET A 615 -1.87 -8.39 -29.18
C MET A 615 -0.72 -7.61 -28.52
N VAL A 616 0.51 -7.72 -29.04
CA VAL A 616 1.66 -6.96 -28.53
C VAL A 616 1.43 -5.45 -28.66
N ARG A 617 0.86 -5.01 -29.80
CA ARG A 617 0.57 -3.58 -30.02
C ARG A 617 -0.51 -3.06 -29.08
N ALA A 618 -1.55 -3.84 -28.83
CA ALA A 618 -2.70 -3.42 -28.01
C ALA A 618 -2.40 -3.47 -26.51
N TYR A 619 -1.65 -4.47 -26.05
CA TYR A 619 -1.52 -4.77 -24.62
C TYR A 619 -0.08 -4.94 -24.09
N GLY A 620 0.94 -4.94 -24.95
CA GLY A 620 2.34 -5.01 -24.54
C GLY A 620 2.75 -3.94 -23.52
N PRO A 621 2.28 -2.68 -23.61
CA PRO A 621 2.60 -1.63 -22.63
C PRO A 621 1.79 -1.68 -21.32
N THR A 622 0.68 -2.44 -21.27
CA THR A 622 -0.31 -2.39 -20.17
C THR A 622 -0.81 -3.80 -19.83
N SER A 623 0.10 -4.70 -19.50
CA SER A 623 -0.18 -6.14 -19.33
C SER A 623 -0.93 -6.52 -18.05
N GLU A 624 -1.32 -5.56 -17.20
CA GLU A 624 -1.85 -5.86 -15.86
C GLU A 624 -3.29 -6.39 -15.85
N LEU A 625 -4.05 -6.27 -16.95
CA LEU A 625 -5.48 -6.61 -17.02
C LEU A 625 -5.81 -7.48 -18.25
N LEU A 626 -5.23 -8.68 -18.33
CA LEU A 626 -5.52 -9.64 -19.39
C LEU A 626 -6.18 -10.91 -18.85
N SER A 627 -6.93 -11.58 -19.71
CA SER A 627 -7.36 -12.96 -19.44
C SER A 627 -6.13 -13.88 -19.27
N PRO A 628 -6.26 -15.03 -18.58
CA PRO A 628 -5.18 -16.02 -18.49
C PRO A 628 -4.62 -16.46 -19.86
N LEU A 629 -5.47 -16.51 -20.89
CA LEU A 629 -5.07 -16.84 -22.27
C LEU A 629 -4.30 -15.69 -22.93
N GLY A 630 -4.73 -14.44 -22.71
CA GLY A 630 -4.00 -13.27 -23.17
C GLY A 630 -2.59 -13.20 -22.55
N HIS A 631 -2.49 -13.52 -21.26
CA HIS A 631 -1.20 -13.64 -20.57
C HIS A 631 -0.34 -14.76 -21.13
N ALA A 632 -0.90 -15.96 -21.35
CA ALA A 632 -0.15 -17.08 -21.91
C ALA A 632 0.38 -16.79 -23.32
N LEU A 633 -0.41 -16.10 -24.15
CA LEU A 633 -0.02 -15.70 -25.50
C LEU A 633 1.15 -14.69 -25.49
N LEU A 634 1.08 -13.65 -24.66
CA LEU A 634 2.15 -12.66 -24.54
C LEU A 634 3.42 -13.26 -23.89
N TRP A 635 3.27 -14.16 -22.92
CA TRP A 635 4.41 -14.85 -22.30
C TRP A 635 5.18 -15.73 -23.29
N ARG A 636 4.48 -16.36 -24.25
CA ARG A 636 5.11 -17.08 -25.37
C ARG A 636 5.99 -16.14 -26.19
N TRP A 637 5.55 -14.90 -26.40
CA TRP A 637 6.33 -13.86 -27.09
C TRP A 637 7.55 -13.43 -26.30
N ASP A 638 7.44 -13.19 -25.00
CA ASP A 638 8.59 -12.87 -24.14
C ASP A 638 9.62 -14.00 -24.18
N THR A 639 9.17 -15.26 -24.15
CA THR A 639 10.05 -16.43 -24.21
C THR A 639 10.71 -16.59 -25.58
N HIS A 640 10.00 -16.30 -26.68
CA HIS A 640 10.60 -16.32 -28.02
C HIS A 640 11.52 -15.12 -28.28
N ALA A 641 11.21 -13.94 -27.73
CA ALA A 641 12.11 -12.79 -27.77
C ALA A 641 13.41 -13.10 -27.01
N LEU A 642 13.31 -13.66 -25.80
CA LEU A 642 14.45 -14.12 -25.02
C LEU A 642 15.23 -15.23 -25.73
N ALA A 643 14.55 -16.22 -26.33
CA ALA A 643 15.22 -17.27 -27.11
C ALA A 643 15.89 -16.73 -28.39
N HIS A 644 15.33 -15.70 -29.02
CA HIS A 644 15.96 -14.98 -30.13
C HIS A 644 17.17 -14.14 -29.67
N PHE A 645 17.14 -13.60 -28.45
CA PHE A 645 18.30 -12.97 -27.82
C PHE A 645 19.40 -14.00 -27.49
N ASP A 646 19.04 -15.16 -26.96
CA ASP A 646 20.00 -16.23 -26.63
C ASP A 646 20.62 -16.86 -27.89
N THR A 647 19.85 -17.09 -28.96
CA THR A 647 20.41 -17.54 -30.25
C THR A 647 21.22 -16.45 -30.95
N GLY A 648 20.83 -15.18 -30.80
CA GLY A 648 21.64 -14.03 -31.25
C GLY A 648 22.97 -13.90 -30.50
N LEU A 649 23.04 -14.32 -29.24
CA LEU A 649 24.26 -14.39 -28.41
C LEU A 649 25.13 -15.61 -28.76
N GLU A 650 24.54 -16.75 -29.12
CA GLU A 650 25.29 -17.92 -29.60
C GLU A 650 25.91 -17.71 -30.99
N ASP A 651 25.20 -17.02 -31.89
CA ASP A 651 25.70 -16.68 -33.24
C ASP A 651 26.68 -15.50 -33.23
N HIS A 652 26.71 -14.71 -32.15
CA HIS A 652 27.67 -13.63 -31.91
C HIS A 652 28.18 -13.64 -30.46
N PRO A 653 29.10 -14.57 -30.09
CA PRO A 653 29.55 -14.79 -28.71
C PRO A 653 30.51 -13.70 -28.17
N SER A 654 30.45 -12.49 -28.73
CA SER A 654 31.27 -11.35 -28.27
C SER A 654 30.47 -10.07 -28.01
N LEU A 655 29.15 -10.19 -27.86
CA LEU A 655 28.36 -9.30 -26.99
C LEU A 655 28.29 -9.94 -25.61
#